data_AF-A0A4R0KG38-F1
#
_entry.id   AF-A0A4R0KG38-F1
#
_cell.length_a   1.000
_cell.length_b   1.000
_cell.length_c   1.000
_cell.angle_alpha   90.00
_cell.angle_beta   90.00
_cell.angle_gamma   90.00
#
_symmetry.space_group_name_H-M   'P 1'
#
loop_
_entity.id
_entity.type
_entity.pdbx_description
1 polymer ?
#
loop_
_entity_poly.entity_id
_entity_poly.type
_entity_poly.pdbx_seq_one_letter_code
_entity_poly.pdbx_strand_id
1 'polypeptide(L)'
;MTASAPVAVIGPPGPAATLTAALDRAGLPHVRYDAQPAELTGHRAVFVLAGRYPDPDHFDTGALAQYVASGGSAYVEFALDETGFLPAGDVREAQIERIFTTAALPGLEPLSILDEHLSRTQEVVAPSNAVELLSYGTVAGTHKAVFGPPEHTFPALLDIPVGDGRLLYATTALTHHVKGRYKPVRRWQRLMQVIVAEVTGTEIPPDLEVFTEPRVWVASGESVRLVARSTSKPSSSDLDLIETATGTFESEPQYLDDGEHTFTVGDQQTTVTVGPRAERYRRMVDKGIAWFDRAGMFYDRPDGSKGVAEGFSNEVDLDGRLPFRAVPRGDCFTQTAHAFRMYADLADFPRGRTIADNLMRLVVDEEQLTDRNHLFGAWEPRGARTDLTATNNLFADDNGWISLFALISGATEAGLRGVESLIRTANDELGLQVDPWRTPSTILVKGWEEIARTPIEDGLDLTSHWQSSAQCAYLYAYGLTGEQRYLDIATRGLDHMASHHPRARLETSRTCEAGRFLLPLVGAYHYTRKPLYLETLRSLATYLKSRQGPDGGFAEWDGKCPPSNEAYGVDEASIFQANGDPITDQLYGTPFAAWALPLAYQVTGEKVFEELAHGVLDYLSRIQIDDPDDEQLDGTWQRAFDFEAWEYFGSNADIGWGPYCVETGWSVAPALIGAMLYLTGDPFFPPEPSTEHSVTVAKVQGAFDAILAGQPAPVSFVRRDDGRIVRTQDGVQAVLGDLIAAGEPVWARNEPARSTEIYVRGADGHLHHTYLDDRVGQGRWQQLGKLELADDPVVAFNPGADAVEVYVLGADRRIHHCSMIDVRGGHTPWEPVGTLHFTGSPAVMYDETLGTVRLVANDIAGQDRRTRKVNRWHLPWQDYSHWITA
;
A
#
# COMPACT_ATOMS: atom_id res chain seq x y z
N MET A 1 -55.16 13.80 -24.93
CA MET A 1 -54.00 13.26 -24.20
C MET A 1 -54.21 13.64 -22.75
N THR A 2 -54.67 12.70 -21.92
CA THR A 2 -54.70 12.88 -20.46
C THR A 2 -53.25 12.90 -19.99
N ALA A 3 -52.81 13.97 -19.32
CA ALA A 3 -51.48 14.01 -18.72
C ALA A 3 -51.31 12.79 -17.80
N SER A 4 -50.21 12.04 -17.95
CA SER A 4 -49.90 10.95 -17.03
C SER A 4 -49.80 11.51 -15.62
N ALA A 5 -50.39 10.83 -14.64
CA ALA A 5 -50.20 11.16 -13.23
C ALA A 5 -48.69 11.17 -12.90
N PRO A 6 -48.22 12.12 -12.09
CA PRO A 6 -46.81 12.20 -11.75
C PRO A 6 -46.40 11.11 -10.75
N VAL A 7 -45.11 10.80 -10.71
CA VAL A 7 -44.48 10.00 -9.65
C VAL A 7 -44.14 10.91 -8.46
N ALA A 8 -44.48 10.50 -7.24
CA ALA A 8 -44.04 11.19 -6.03
C ALA A 8 -42.66 10.66 -5.60
N VAL A 9 -41.69 11.55 -5.40
CA VAL A 9 -40.37 11.22 -4.84
C VAL A 9 -40.22 11.94 -3.50
N ILE A 10 -40.22 11.19 -2.40
CA ILE A 10 -40.16 11.71 -1.03
C ILE A 10 -38.75 11.44 -0.49
N GLY A 11 -38.00 12.49 -0.19
CA GLY A 11 -36.64 12.37 0.32
C GLY A 11 -35.74 13.55 -0.07
N PRO A 12 -34.50 13.59 0.44
CA PRO A 12 -33.61 14.72 0.20
C PRO A 12 -33.11 14.78 -1.26
N PRO A 13 -32.64 15.96 -1.71
CA PRO A 13 -32.23 16.18 -3.09
C PRO A 13 -31.15 15.22 -3.63
N GLY A 14 -30.19 14.80 -2.81
CA GLY A 14 -29.08 13.94 -3.24
C GLY A 14 -29.55 12.55 -3.73
N PRO A 15 -30.11 11.71 -2.83
CA PRO A 15 -30.75 10.44 -3.18
C PRO A 15 -31.80 10.59 -4.31
N ALA A 16 -32.58 11.67 -4.28
CA ALA A 16 -33.58 11.93 -5.31
C ALA A 16 -32.96 12.12 -6.69
N ALA A 17 -31.84 12.85 -6.81
CA ALA A 17 -31.19 13.12 -8.11
C ALA A 17 -30.85 11.82 -8.87
N THR A 18 -30.35 10.82 -8.14
CA THR A 18 -30.00 9.51 -8.68
C THR A 18 -31.22 8.77 -9.24
N LEU A 19 -32.33 8.77 -8.51
CA LEU A 19 -33.58 8.15 -8.96
C LEU A 19 -34.22 8.94 -10.12
N THR A 20 -34.21 10.28 -10.05
CA THR A 20 -34.85 11.13 -11.07
C THR A 20 -34.22 10.96 -12.44
N ALA A 21 -32.93 10.68 -12.53
CA ALA A 21 -32.29 10.35 -13.81
C ALA A 21 -32.92 9.11 -14.49
N ALA A 22 -33.29 8.08 -13.71
CA ALA A 22 -33.98 6.90 -14.23
C ALA A 22 -35.45 7.21 -14.62
N LEU A 23 -36.13 8.07 -13.86
CA LEU A 23 -37.49 8.54 -14.18
C LEU A 23 -37.52 9.37 -15.46
N ASP A 24 -36.56 10.28 -15.64
CA ASP A 24 -36.43 11.11 -16.83
C ASP A 24 -36.14 10.26 -18.07
N ARG A 25 -35.27 9.25 -17.94
CA ARG A 25 -35.00 8.30 -19.03
C ARG A 25 -36.22 7.48 -19.43
N ALA A 26 -37.12 7.21 -18.48
CA ALA A 26 -38.41 6.55 -18.74
C ALA A 26 -39.50 7.53 -19.25
N GLY A 27 -39.22 8.82 -19.36
CA GLY A 27 -40.17 9.85 -19.78
C GLY A 27 -41.31 10.09 -18.78
N LEU A 28 -41.05 9.85 -17.49
CA LEU A 28 -42.07 9.93 -16.44
C LEU A 28 -42.07 11.30 -15.74
N PRO A 29 -43.21 12.03 -15.73
CA PRO A 29 -43.31 13.25 -14.94
C PRO A 29 -43.22 12.92 -13.45
N HIS A 30 -42.46 13.71 -12.69
CA HIS A 30 -42.23 13.46 -11.27
C HIS A 30 -42.24 14.76 -10.44
N VAL A 31 -42.56 14.64 -9.15
CA VAL A 31 -42.57 15.73 -8.17
C VAL A 31 -41.81 15.29 -6.92
N ARG A 32 -40.80 16.08 -6.51
CA ARG A 32 -40.03 15.83 -5.30
C ARG A 32 -40.65 16.53 -4.09
N TYR A 33 -40.75 15.83 -2.96
CA TYR A 33 -41.19 16.34 -1.67
C TYR A 33 -40.11 16.10 -0.60
N ASP A 34 -39.90 17.08 0.29
CA ASP A 34 -39.02 16.91 1.46
C ASP A 34 -39.65 15.99 2.53
N ALA A 35 -40.98 15.97 2.61
CA ALA A 35 -41.76 15.14 3.52
C ALA A 35 -43.02 14.63 2.81
N GLN A 36 -43.58 13.51 3.29
CA GLN A 36 -44.76 12.90 2.67
C GLN A 36 -45.94 13.90 2.60
N PRO A 37 -46.57 14.08 1.43
CA PRO A 37 -47.79 14.87 1.32
C PRO A 37 -48.98 14.13 1.95
N ALA A 38 -50.01 14.88 2.39
CA ALA A 38 -51.16 14.30 3.09
C ALA A 38 -52.00 13.31 2.25
N GLU A 39 -51.92 13.38 0.92
CA GLU A 39 -52.67 12.52 0.00
C GLU A 39 -51.76 12.02 -1.13
N LEU A 40 -51.77 10.70 -1.36
CA LEU A 40 -50.94 10.03 -2.36
C LEU A 40 -51.72 9.52 -3.59
N THR A 41 -53.05 9.45 -3.50
CA THR A 41 -53.97 8.84 -4.50
C THR A 41 -53.86 9.42 -5.92
N GLY A 42 -53.39 10.67 -6.06
CA GLY A 42 -53.19 11.35 -7.35
C GLY A 42 -51.89 10.99 -8.08
N HIS A 43 -51.03 10.15 -7.48
CA HIS A 43 -49.73 9.79 -8.04
C HIS A 43 -49.75 8.41 -8.69
N ARG A 44 -48.99 8.28 -9.79
CA ARG A 44 -48.81 7.00 -10.49
C ARG A 44 -48.10 5.97 -9.63
N ALA A 45 -47.10 6.43 -8.88
CA ALA A 45 -46.28 5.62 -7.99
C ALA A 45 -45.62 6.52 -6.94
N VAL A 46 -45.16 5.93 -5.83
CA VAL A 46 -44.51 6.66 -4.72
C VAL A 46 -43.13 6.06 -4.44
N PHE A 47 -42.11 6.89 -4.34
CA PHE A 47 -40.76 6.51 -3.92
C PHE A 47 -40.42 7.24 -2.62
N VAL A 48 -40.00 6.51 -1.60
CA VAL A 48 -39.52 7.03 -0.31
C VAL A 48 -38.04 6.67 -0.20
N LEU A 49 -37.20 7.69 -0.19
CA LEU A 49 -35.74 7.57 -0.24
C LEU A 49 -35.12 7.79 1.13
N ALA A 50 -33.95 7.17 1.35
CA ALA A 50 -33.24 7.24 2.61
C ALA A 50 -32.71 8.67 2.83
N GLY A 51 -33.28 9.37 3.80
CA GLY A 51 -32.97 10.73 4.17
C GLY A 51 -31.86 10.87 5.20
N ARG A 52 -31.64 9.85 6.03
CA ARG A 52 -30.70 9.86 7.15
C ARG A 52 -29.55 8.85 7.10
N TYR A 53 -29.35 8.20 5.95
CA TYR A 53 -28.29 7.21 5.76
C TYR A 53 -26.93 7.74 6.28
N PRO A 54 -26.20 7.04 7.19
CA PRO A 54 -26.26 5.61 7.54
C PRO A 54 -27.32 5.13 8.56
N ASP A 55 -28.13 6.03 9.11
CA ASP A 55 -29.23 5.65 10.01
C ASP A 55 -30.54 5.49 9.22
N PRO A 56 -31.41 4.54 9.59
CA PRO A 56 -32.71 4.44 8.96
C PRO A 56 -33.64 5.58 9.41
N ASP A 57 -34.52 6.01 8.51
CA ASP A 57 -35.53 7.01 8.83
C ASP A 57 -36.72 6.41 9.57
N HIS A 58 -37.21 7.07 10.62
CA HIS A 58 -38.54 6.77 11.16
C HIS A 58 -39.59 7.44 10.28
N PHE A 59 -40.34 6.65 9.52
CA PHE A 59 -41.28 7.11 8.52
C PHE A 59 -42.73 6.81 8.93
N ASP A 60 -43.61 7.82 8.85
CA ASP A 60 -45.05 7.63 9.05
C ASP A 60 -45.68 7.00 7.81
N THR A 61 -45.88 5.68 7.88
CA THR A 61 -46.42 4.86 6.80
C THR A 61 -47.93 4.94 6.66
N GLY A 62 -48.65 5.72 7.47
CA GLY A 62 -50.13 5.71 7.48
C GLY A 62 -50.78 5.99 6.11
N ALA A 63 -50.36 7.07 5.43
CA ALA A 63 -50.88 7.40 4.10
C ALA A 63 -50.34 6.45 3.01
N LEU A 64 -49.08 6.03 3.13
CA LEU A 64 -48.45 5.09 2.20
C LEU A 64 -49.14 3.73 2.22
N ALA A 65 -49.38 3.17 3.40
CA ALA A 65 -50.06 1.89 3.59
C ALA A 65 -51.47 1.91 3.00
N GLN A 66 -52.22 3.01 3.17
CA GLN A 66 -53.53 3.19 2.54
C GLN A 66 -53.42 3.27 1.02
N TYR A 67 -52.45 4.02 0.50
CA TYR A 67 -52.20 4.13 -0.94
C TYR A 67 -51.91 2.76 -1.56
N VAL A 68 -50.98 2.00 -0.99
CA VAL A 68 -50.63 0.66 -1.49
C VAL A 68 -51.83 -0.29 -1.36
N ALA A 69 -52.52 -0.31 -0.21
CA ALA A 69 -53.71 -1.17 -0.04
C ALA A 69 -54.86 -0.85 -1.02
N SER A 70 -54.89 0.35 -1.60
CA SER A 70 -55.85 0.75 -2.63
C SER A 70 -55.45 0.36 -4.07
N GLY A 71 -54.35 -0.38 -4.24
CA GLY A 71 -53.82 -0.80 -5.54
C GLY A 71 -52.63 0.03 -6.04
N GLY A 72 -52.08 0.92 -5.21
CA GLY A 72 -50.89 1.71 -5.53
C GLY A 72 -49.59 0.90 -5.47
N SER A 73 -48.55 1.41 -6.14
CA SER A 73 -47.20 0.83 -6.13
C SER A 73 -46.22 1.78 -5.47
N ALA A 74 -45.43 1.28 -4.53
CA ALA A 74 -44.44 2.08 -3.81
C ALA A 74 -43.05 1.41 -3.77
N TYR A 75 -42.01 2.24 -3.75
CA TYR A 75 -40.65 1.88 -3.35
C TYR A 75 -40.30 2.60 -2.06
N VAL A 76 -39.74 1.87 -1.09
CA VAL A 76 -39.22 2.44 0.16
C VAL A 76 -37.85 1.85 0.39
N GLU A 77 -36.85 2.68 0.68
CA GLU A 77 -35.53 2.22 1.08
C GLU A 77 -35.16 2.65 2.51
N PHE A 78 -34.54 1.73 3.23
CA PHE A 78 -33.86 1.96 4.51
C PHE A 78 -34.64 2.84 5.52
N ALA A 79 -35.89 2.47 5.77
CA ALA A 79 -36.77 3.14 6.72
C ALA A 79 -37.29 2.18 7.80
N LEU A 80 -37.72 2.73 8.93
CA LEU A 80 -38.41 2.06 10.02
C LEU A 80 -39.81 2.67 10.17
N ASP A 81 -40.78 1.88 10.62
CA ASP A 81 -42.08 2.39 11.01
C ASP A 81 -42.52 1.87 12.38
N GLU A 82 -43.54 2.53 12.95
CA GLU A 82 -44.17 2.10 14.21
C GLU A 82 -45.43 1.26 13.98
N THR A 83 -45.90 1.16 12.72
CA THR A 83 -47.17 0.52 12.39
C THR A 83 -47.02 -0.97 12.03
N GLY A 84 -45.79 -1.42 11.78
CA GLY A 84 -45.48 -2.78 11.33
C GLY A 84 -45.80 -3.02 9.85
N PHE A 85 -45.96 -1.95 9.06
CA PHE A 85 -46.18 -2.06 7.61
C PHE A 85 -44.88 -2.35 6.88
N LEU A 86 -43.75 -1.78 7.33
CA LEU A 86 -42.43 -2.10 6.81
C LEU A 86 -41.78 -3.28 7.56
N PRO A 87 -41.04 -4.15 6.87
CA PRO A 87 -40.16 -5.12 7.52
C PRO A 87 -39.11 -4.41 8.38
N ALA A 88 -38.87 -4.91 9.59
CA ALA A 88 -37.89 -4.36 10.52
C ALA A 88 -36.88 -5.44 10.95
N GLY A 89 -35.64 -5.01 11.19
CA GLY A 89 -34.54 -5.87 11.60
C GLY A 89 -33.42 -5.06 12.25
N ASP A 90 -32.37 -5.73 12.70
CA ASP A 90 -31.23 -5.06 13.30
C ASP A 90 -30.42 -4.32 12.23
N VAL A 91 -30.01 -3.09 12.54
CA VAL A 91 -29.15 -2.29 11.65
C VAL A 91 -27.70 -2.69 11.86
N ARG A 92 -27.01 -3.05 10.79
CA ARG A 92 -25.57 -3.35 10.80
C ARG A 92 -24.86 -2.82 9.57
N GLU A 93 -23.54 -2.90 9.62
CA GLU A 93 -22.68 -2.70 8.46
C GLU A 93 -22.49 -4.04 7.72
N ALA A 94 -22.63 -4.01 6.41
CA ALA A 94 -22.21 -5.10 5.54
C ALA A 94 -20.68 -5.08 5.48
N GLN A 95 -20.04 -6.18 5.87
CA GLN A 95 -18.58 -6.29 5.94
C GLN A 95 -18.08 -6.87 4.61
N ILE A 96 -17.97 -8.20 4.56
CA ILE A 96 -17.54 -8.94 3.37
C ILE A 96 -18.73 -9.39 2.51
N GLU A 97 -19.95 -9.29 3.05
CA GLU A 97 -21.17 -9.58 2.31
C GLU A 97 -21.35 -8.59 1.16
N ARG A 98 -21.84 -9.09 0.03
CA ARG A 98 -22.15 -8.31 -1.16
C ARG A 98 -23.58 -8.58 -1.59
N ILE A 99 -24.18 -7.63 -2.31
CA ILE A 99 -25.50 -7.83 -2.89
C ILE A 99 -25.39 -8.70 -4.16
N PHE A 100 -26.31 -9.66 -4.30
CA PHE A 100 -26.47 -10.41 -5.53
C PHE A 100 -27.96 -10.59 -5.90
N THR A 101 -28.23 -10.76 -7.19
CA THR A 101 -29.60 -11.03 -7.68
C THR A 101 -30.03 -12.47 -7.38
N THR A 102 -31.22 -12.65 -6.84
CA THR A 102 -31.81 -13.97 -6.57
C THR A 102 -32.68 -14.47 -7.71
N ALA A 103 -33.20 -13.56 -8.52
CA ALA A 103 -34.06 -13.83 -9.67
C ALA A 103 -33.55 -13.10 -10.92
N ALA A 104 -34.07 -13.49 -12.09
CA ALA A 104 -33.77 -12.80 -13.33
C ALA A 104 -34.52 -11.46 -13.35
N LEU A 105 -33.77 -10.36 -13.40
CA LEU A 105 -34.28 -9.02 -13.60
C LEU A 105 -33.91 -8.56 -15.01
N PRO A 106 -34.67 -7.66 -15.65
CA PRO A 106 -34.35 -7.22 -17.01
C PRO A 106 -32.94 -6.61 -17.12
N GLY A 107 -32.02 -7.31 -17.78
CA GLY A 107 -30.61 -6.90 -17.93
C GLY A 107 -29.71 -7.23 -16.74
N LEU A 108 -30.20 -7.98 -15.74
CA LEU A 108 -29.43 -8.50 -14.62
C LEU A 108 -29.81 -9.97 -14.39
N GLU A 109 -28.95 -10.88 -14.85
CA GLU A 109 -29.15 -12.32 -14.68
C GLU A 109 -29.09 -12.73 -13.20
N PRO A 110 -29.67 -13.87 -12.80
CA PRO A 110 -29.51 -14.40 -11.45
C PRO A 110 -28.03 -14.57 -11.07
N LEU A 111 -27.72 -14.32 -9.79
CA LEU A 111 -26.39 -14.34 -9.18
C LEU A 111 -25.45 -13.23 -9.66
N SER A 112 -25.96 -12.19 -10.33
CA SER A 112 -25.18 -11.00 -10.68
C SER A 112 -24.80 -10.26 -9.42
N ILE A 113 -23.51 -9.95 -9.27
CA ILE A 113 -22.97 -9.21 -8.11
C ILE A 113 -23.14 -7.70 -8.33
N LEU A 114 -23.51 -7.03 -7.24
CA LEU A 114 -23.55 -5.60 -7.02
C LEU A 114 -22.74 -5.34 -5.74
N ASP A 115 -21.69 -4.53 -5.84
CA ASP A 115 -20.74 -4.23 -4.76
C ASP A 115 -20.98 -2.79 -4.28
N GLU A 116 -21.55 -2.68 -3.09
CA GLU A 116 -22.05 -1.44 -2.50
C GLU A 116 -21.16 -0.84 -1.40
N HIS A 117 -19.95 -1.39 -1.20
CA HIS A 117 -18.89 -0.90 -0.31
C HIS A 117 -19.34 -0.37 1.08
N LEU A 118 -19.09 -1.14 2.14
CA LEU A 118 -19.36 -0.74 3.53
C LEU A 118 -20.80 -0.23 3.77
N SER A 119 -21.79 -0.78 3.04
CA SER A 119 -23.17 -0.33 3.17
C SER A 119 -23.75 -0.60 4.57
N ARG A 120 -24.74 0.20 4.94
CA ARG A 120 -25.55 0.00 6.15
C ARG A 120 -26.86 -0.64 5.75
N THR A 121 -27.22 -1.71 6.44
CA THR A 121 -28.33 -2.57 6.05
C THR A 121 -29.15 -3.01 7.27
N GLN A 122 -30.43 -3.26 7.05
CA GLN A 122 -31.33 -3.89 8.01
C GLN A 122 -31.39 -5.39 7.75
N GLU A 123 -30.96 -6.20 8.71
CA GLU A 123 -31.07 -7.65 8.62
C GLU A 123 -32.50 -8.09 8.94
N VAL A 124 -33.37 -8.03 7.93
CA VAL A 124 -34.81 -8.35 8.05
C VAL A 124 -35.09 -9.80 7.71
N VAL A 125 -36.14 -10.36 8.32
CA VAL A 125 -36.74 -11.62 7.86
C VAL A 125 -37.82 -11.30 6.82
N ALA A 126 -37.68 -11.85 5.62
CA ALA A 126 -38.66 -11.65 4.55
C ALA A 126 -40.07 -12.09 4.99
N PRO A 127 -41.12 -11.27 4.78
CA PRO A 127 -42.50 -11.71 4.94
C PRO A 127 -42.79 -12.94 4.08
N SER A 128 -43.66 -13.85 4.55
CA SER A 128 -43.90 -15.14 3.86
C SER A 128 -44.49 -15.01 2.45
N ASN A 129 -45.07 -13.86 2.12
CA ASN A 129 -45.63 -13.53 0.80
C ASN A 129 -44.69 -12.67 -0.05
N ALA A 130 -43.52 -12.29 0.47
CA ALA A 130 -42.56 -11.47 -0.25
C ALA A 130 -41.69 -12.33 -1.18
N VAL A 131 -41.24 -11.73 -2.28
CA VAL A 131 -40.21 -12.28 -3.16
C VAL A 131 -38.92 -11.50 -2.92
N GLU A 132 -37.85 -12.21 -2.57
CA GLU A 132 -36.51 -11.61 -2.55
C GLU A 132 -36.04 -11.43 -3.99
N LEU A 133 -35.78 -10.18 -4.40
CA LEU A 133 -35.23 -9.84 -5.71
C LEU A 133 -33.69 -9.72 -5.67
N LEU A 134 -33.19 -9.22 -4.55
CA LEU A 134 -31.77 -9.10 -4.23
C LEU A 134 -31.55 -9.59 -2.79
N SER A 135 -30.40 -10.22 -2.54
CA SER A 135 -30.00 -10.65 -1.20
C SER A 135 -28.53 -10.33 -0.95
N TYR A 136 -28.20 -10.08 0.30
CA TYR A 136 -26.85 -10.05 0.81
C TYR A 136 -26.33 -11.48 1.05
N GLY A 137 -25.03 -11.67 0.84
CA GLY A 137 -24.31 -12.83 1.32
C GLY A 137 -22.82 -12.73 1.01
N THR A 138 -22.01 -13.49 1.75
CA THR A 138 -20.60 -13.70 1.38
C THR A 138 -20.56 -14.58 0.14
N VAL A 139 -20.37 -13.96 -1.02
CA VAL A 139 -20.28 -14.67 -2.30
C VAL A 139 -18.89 -14.49 -2.87
N ALA A 140 -18.31 -15.51 -3.52
CA ALA A 140 -17.10 -15.38 -4.32
C ALA A 140 -17.44 -15.16 -5.80
N GLY A 141 -16.65 -14.33 -6.50
CA GLY A 141 -16.99 -13.87 -7.84
C GLY A 141 -16.52 -12.46 -8.16
N THR A 142 -16.16 -12.23 -9.42
CA THR A 142 -15.97 -10.88 -9.98
C THR A 142 -17.34 -10.31 -10.33
N HIS A 143 -17.96 -10.80 -11.41
CA HIS A 143 -19.26 -10.34 -11.90
C HIS A 143 -20.43 -11.20 -11.43
N LYS A 144 -20.20 -12.45 -11.05
CA LYS A 144 -21.25 -13.40 -10.70
C LYS A 144 -20.84 -14.21 -9.48
N ALA A 145 -21.77 -14.52 -8.59
CA ALA A 145 -21.55 -15.46 -7.49
C ALA A 145 -21.34 -16.88 -8.06
N VAL A 146 -20.08 -17.28 -8.25
CA VAL A 146 -19.73 -18.49 -9.03
C VAL A 146 -20.09 -19.80 -8.32
N PHE A 147 -20.21 -19.77 -6.99
CA PHE A 147 -20.63 -20.91 -6.17
C PHE A 147 -22.12 -20.89 -5.80
N GLY A 148 -22.89 -19.96 -6.37
CA GLY A 148 -24.29 -19.76 -5.99
C GLY A 148 -24.43 -19.05 -4.64
N PRO A 149 -25.66 -19.02 -4.08
CA PRO A 149 -25.94 -18.35 -2.82
C PRO A 149 -25.24 -19.09 -1.66
N PRO A 150 -24.70 -18.38 -0.65
CA PRO A 150 -24.12 -18.97 0.55
C PRO A 150 -25.22 -19.52 1.49
N GLU A 151 -24.82 -20.24 2.54
CA GLU A 151 -25.75 -20.76 3.55
C GLU A 151 -26.48 -19.64 4.30
N HIS A 152 -25.80 -18.51 4.54
CA HIS A 152 -26.33 -17.35 5.24
C HIS A 152 -26.58 -16.22 4.26
N THR A 153 -27.85 -15.91 4.03
CA THR A 153 -28.31 -14.78 3.21
C THR A 153 -29.41 -14.02 3.93
N PHE A 154 -29.55 -12.73 3.62
CA PHE A 154 -30.67 -11.91 4.07
C PHE A 154 -31.07 -10.91 2.97
N PRO A 155 -32.32 -10.43 2.94
CA PRO A 155 -32.82 -9.63 1.83
C PRO A 155 -32.10 -8.28 1.70
N ALA A 156 -31.83 -7.87 0.46
CA ALA A 156 -31.41 -6.52 0.09
C ALA A 156 -32.56 -5.72 -0.56
N LEU A 157 -33.40 -6.40 -1.36
CA LEU A 157 -34.60 -5.84 -1.98
C LEU A 157 -35.72 -6.88 -2.01
N LEU A 158 -36.85 -6.53 -1.41
CA LEU A 158 -38.06 -7.34 -1.34
C LEU A 158 -39.14 -6.77 -2.27
N ASP A 159 -39.89 -7.66 -2.89
CA ASP A 159 -41.17 -7.38 -3.54
C ASP A 159 -42.31 -7.95 -2.71
N ILE A 160 -43.14 -7.08 -2.13
CA ILE A 160 -44.16 -7.42 -1.14
C ILE A 160 -45.54 -7.08 -1.72
N PRO A 161 -46.36 -8.10 -2.05
CA PRO A 161 -47.76 -7.88 -2.42
C PRO A 161 -48.59 -7.41 -1.23
N VAL A 162 -49.39 -6.35 -1.41
CA VAL A 162 -50.29 -5.81 -0.38
C VAL A 162 -51.68 -5.59 -0.98
N GLY A 163 -52.56 -6.58 -0.83
CA GLY A 163 -53.85 -6.57 -1.51
C GLY A 163 -53.67 -6.58 -3.03
N ASP A 164 -54.25 -5.59 -3.71
CA ASP A 164 -54.06 -5.37 -5.15
C ASP A 164 -52.86 -4.46 -5.47
N GLY A 165 -52.19 -3.92 -4.45
CA GLY A 165 -51.01 -3.06 -4.60
C GLY A 165 -49.70 -3.77 -4.32
N ARG A 166 -48.61 -3.00 -4.43
CA ARG A 166 -47.23 -3.52 -4.38
C ARG A 166 -46.30 -2.61 -3.60
N LEU A 167 -45.44 -3.21 -2.77
CA LEU A 167 -44.38 -2.52 -2.05
C LEU A 167 -43.03 -3.16 -2.40
N LEU A 168 -42.15 -2.41 -3.06
CA LEU A 168 -40.73 -2.74 -3.10
C LEU A 168 -40.04 -2.14 -1.88
N TYR A 169 -39.40 -2.97 -1.07
CA TYR A 169 -38.70 -2.54 0.14
C TYR A 169 -37.21 -2.90 0.07
N ALA A 170 -36.34 -1.89 0.06
CA ALA A 170 -34.90 -2.07 0.13
C ALA A 170 -34.41 -1.94 1.57
N THR A 171 -33.61 -2.92 2.02
CA THR A 171 -33.07 -2.96 3.39
C THR A 171 -31.80 -2.12 3.56
N THR A 172 -31.35 -1.47 2.48
CA THR A 172 -30.27 -0.48 2.43
C THR A 172 -30.65 0.63 1.45
N ALA A 173 -29.88 1.72 1.43
CA ALA A 173 -30.08 2.84 0.50
C ALA A 173 -29.47 2.52 -0.88
N LEU A 174 -30.25 1.93 -1.78
CA LEU A 174 -29.78 1.58 -3.14
C LEU A 174 -29.58 2.83 -4.02
N THR A 175 -30.26 3.94 -3.72
CA THR A 175 -30.04 5.22 -4.40
C THR A 175 -28.71 5.89 -4.04
N HIS A 176 -28.02 5.38 -3.01
CA HIS A 176 -26.73 5.90 -2.56
C HIS A 176 -25.56 5.56 -3.49
N HIS A 177 -25.78 4.71 -4.51
CA HIS A 177 -24.72 4.15 -5.35
C HIS A 177 -23.81 5.16 -6.06
N VAL A 178 -24.32 6.37 -6.38
CA VAL A 178 -23.48 7.44 -6.95
C VAL A 178 -22.55 8.01 -5.90
N LYS A 179 -23.08 8.32 -4.71
CA LYS A 179 -22.32 8.93 -3.61
C LYS A 179 -21.32 7.95 -3.01
N GLY A 180 -21.74 6.69 -2.78
CA GLY A 180 -20.87 5.62 -2.27
C GLY A 180 -20.00 4.95 -3.34
N ARG A 181 -20.03 5.42 -4.60
CA ARG A 181 -19.25 4.89 -5.74
C ARG A 181 -19.41 3.38 -5.98
N TYR A 182 -20.61 2.84 -5.77
CA TYR A 182 -20.86 1.41 -5.88
C TYR A 182 -20.56 0.88 -7.30
N LYS A 183 -20.15 -0.39 -7.36
CA LYS A 183 -19.68 -1.04 -8.60
C LYS A 183 -20.43 -2.34 -8.89
N PRO A 184 -20.46 -2.80 -10.16
CA PRO A 184 -20.19 -2.05 -11.39
C PRO A 184 -21.22 -0.93 -11.63
N VAL A 185 -20.80 0.25 -12.06
CA VAL A 185 -21.67 1.45 -12.18
C VAL A 185 -22.89 1.18 -13.04
N ARG A 186 -22.70 0.51 -14.18
CA ARG A 186 -23.79 0.23 -15.13
C ARG A 186 -24.85 -0.70 -14.58
N ARG A 187 -24.48 -1.63 -13.71
CA ARG A 187 -25.44 -2.55 -13.08
C ARG A 187 -26.29 -1.83 -12.06
N TRP A 188 -25.72 -0.92 -11.30
CA TRP A 188 -26.46 -0.04 -10.40
C TRP A 188 -27.43 0.86 -11.15
N GLN A 189 -26.98 1.48 -12.25
CA GLN A 189 -27.86 2.26 -13.14
C GLN A 189 -28.98 1.39 -13.72
N ARG A 190 -28.67 0.16 -14.13
CA ARG A 190 -29.67 -0.78 -14.65
C ARG A 190 -30.67 -1.19 -13.57
N LEU A 191 -30.21 -1.45 -12.35
CA LEU A 191 -31.08 -1.76 -11.22
C LEU A 191 -32.06 -0.61 -10.93
N MET A 192 -31.61 0.65 -10.96
CA MET A 192 -32.53 1.78 -10.79
C MET A 192 -33.61 1.83 -11.87
N GLN A 193 -33.25 1.55 -13.13
CA GLN A 193 -34.21 1.48 -14.23
C GLN A 193 -35.22 0.34 -14.03
N VAL A 194 -34.76 -0.82 -13.55
CA VAL A 194 -35.62 -1.95 -13.19
C VAL A 194 -36.58 -1.56 -12.07
N ILE A 195 -36.10 -0.97 -10.97
CA ILE A 195 -36.95 -0.53 -9.85
C ILE A 195 -37.99 0.48 -10.35
N VAL A 196 -37.61 1.46 -11.17
CA VAL A 196 -38.55 2.42 -11.76
C VAL A 196 -39.62 1.71 -12.59
N ALA A 197 -39.24 0.78 -13.46
CA ALA A 197 -40.17 0.03 -14.29
C ALA A 197 -41.12 -0.86 -13.47
N GLU A 198 -40.60 -1.58 -12.48
CA GLU A 198 -41.39 -2.45 -11.61
C GLU A 198 -42.42 -1.68 -10.78
N VAL A 199 -42.07 -0.49 -10.31
CA VAL A 199 -42.94 0.35 -9.46
C VAL A 199 -43.96 1.12 -10.31
N THR A 200 -43.61 1.53 -11.53
CA THR A 200 -44.48 2.40 -12.35
C THR A 200 -45.19 1.66 -13.49
N GLY A 201 -44.81 0.42 -13.79
CA GLY A 201 -45.31 -0.37 -14.90
C GLY A 201 -44.90 0.16 -16.29
N THR A 202 -43.79 0.89 -16.38
CA THR A 202 -43.23 1.34 -17.67
C THR A 202 -42.28 0.31 -18.28
N GLU A 203 -42.13 0.35 -19.60
CA GLU A 203 -41.06 -0.40 -20.26
C GLU A 203 -39.70 0.20 -19.92
N ILE A 204 -38.69 -0.67 -19.83
CA ILE A 204 -37.32 -0.23 -19.60
C ILE A 204 -36.72 0.17 -20.95
N PRO A 205 -36.14 1.38 -21.08
CA PRO A 205 -35.45 1.79 -22.30
C PRO A 205 -34.36 0.79 -22.72
N PRO A 206 -34.12 0.62 -24.03
CA PRO A 206 -33.03 -0.22 -24.51
C PRO A 206 -31.70 0.35 -24.02
N ASP A 207 -30.79 -0.55 -23.65
CA ASP A 207 -29.44 -0.15 -23.27
C ASP A 207 -28.64 0.19 -24.54
N LEU A 208 -27.89 1.28 -24.48
CA LEU A 208 -27.03 1.75 -25.56
C LEU A 208 -25.74 2.29 -24.94
N GLU A 209 -24.65 1.59 -25.18
CA GLU A 209 -23.29 2.05 -24.92
C GLU A 209 -22.63 2.45 -26.24
N VAL A 210 -21.92 3.58 -26.24
CA VAL A 210 -21.19 4.08 -27.40
C VAL A 210 -19.79 4.48 -26.96
N PHE A 211 -18.77 3.99 -27.64
CA PHE A 211 -17.36 4.30 -27.37
C PHE A 211 -16.52 4.15 -28.64
N THR A 212 -15.26 4.56 -28.57
CA THR A 212 -14.29 4.28 -29.63
C THR A 212 -13.37 3.14 -29.23
N GLU A 213 -12.84 2.41 -30.20
CA GLU A 213 -11.79 1.42 -29.97
C GLU A 213 -10.54 1.80 -30.78
N PRO A 214 -9.42 2.15 -30.13
CA PRO A 214 -9.24 2.20 -28.67
C PRO A 214 -10.03 3.36 -28.00
N ARG A 215 -10.32 3.20 -26.71
CA ARG A 215 -11.07 4.20 -25.91
C ARG A 215 -10.18 5.37 -25.51
N VAL A 216 -10.78 6.55 -25.32
CA VAL A 216 -10.17 7.80 -24.80
C VAL A 216 -9.11 8.43 -25.71
N TRP A 217 -8.10 7.67 -26.14
CA TRP A 217 -6.97 8.19 -26.92
C TRP A 217 -6.35 7.14 -27.85
N VAL A 218 -5.88 7.58 -29.02
CA VAL A 218 -5.19 6.75 -30.02
C VAL A 218 -3.91 7.45 -30.51
N ALA A 219 -2.88 6.67 -30.81
CA ALA A 219 -1.62 7.21 -31.30
C ALA A 219 -1.77 7.75 -32.73
N SER A 220 -1.03 8.83 -33.06
CA SER A 220 -0.98 9.38 -34.43
C SER A 220 -0.69 8.29 -35.47
N GLY A 221 -1.56 8.20 -36.49
CA GLY A 221 -1.44 7.23 -37.58
C GLY A 221 -2.03 5.83 -37.28
N GLU A 222 -2.55 5.60 -36.07
CA GLU A 222 -3.31 4.40 -35.76
C GLU A 222 -4.81 4.60 -36.01
N SER A 223 -5.53 3.51 -36.25
CA SER A 223 -6.94 3.58 -36.59
C SER A 223 -7.83 3.54 -35.35
N VAL A 224 -9.03 4.10 -35.50
CA VAL A 224 -10.09 4.07 -34.49
C VAL A 224 -11.38 3.51 -35.10
N ARG A 225 -12.11 2.70 -34.35
CA ARG A 225 -13.48 2.28 -34.69
C ARG A 225 -14.49 2.94 -33.76
N LEU A 226 -15.66 3.29 -34.28
CA LEU A 226 -16.83 3.62 -33.47
C LEU A 226 -17.56 2.33 -33.13
N VAL A 227 -17.81 2.10 -31.85
CA VAL A 227 -18.47 0.89 -31.32
C VAL A 227 -19.75 1.29 -30.61
N ALA A 228 -20.84 0.60 -30.91
CA ALA A 228 -22.10 0.69 -30.19
C ALA A 228 -22.52 -0.70 -29.69
N ARG A 229 -22.75 -0.84 -28.38
CA ARG A 229 -23.34 -2.05 -27.79
C ARG A 229 -24.80 -1.79 -27.45
N SER A 230 -25.70 -2.57 -28.03
CA SER A 230 -27.15 -2.45 -27.80
C SER A 230 -27.87 -3.73 -28.22
N THR A 231 -29.07 -3.98 -27.68
CA THR A 231 -29.91 -5.14 -28.04
C THR A 231 -30.46 -5.07 -29.47
N SER A 232 -30.41 -3.89 -30.11
CA SER A 232 -30.83 -3.70 -31.49
C SER A 232 -29.96 -2.65 -32.17
N LYS A 233 -29.89 -2.69 -33.51
CA LYS A 233 -29.09 -1.73 -34.27
C LYS A 233 -29.55 -0.29 -33.96
N PRO A 234 -28.63 0.62 -33.57
CA PRO A 234 -28.99 2.01 -33.34
C PRO A 234 -29.68 2.64 -34.55
N SER A 235 -30.67 3.48 -34.29
CA SER A 235 -31.51 4.09 -35.34
C SER A 235 -30.79 5.16 -36.16
N SER A 236 -29.72 5.75 -35.63
CA SER A 236 -28.88 6.75 -36.28
C SER A 236 -27.44 6.70 -35.75
N SER A 237 -26.46 7.01 -36.60
CA SER A 237 -25.03 7.02 -36.28
C SER A 237 -24.28 7.91 -37.28
N ASP A 238 -23.24 8.61 -36.84
CA ASP A 238 -22.37 9.41 -37.71
C ASP A 238 -21.57 8.55 -38.71
N LEU A 239 -21.27 7.30 -38.33
CA LEU A 239 -20.61 6.31 -39.17
C LEU A 239 -21.53 5.11 -39.43
N ASP A 240 -21.37 4.47 -40.59
CA ASP A 240 -22.05 3.21 -40.89
C ASP A 240 -21.57 2.12 -39.93
N LEU A 241 -22.51 1.55 -39.16
CA LEU A 241 -22.24 0.47 -38.22
C LEU A 241 -22.74 -0.89 -38.75
N ILE A 242 -21.89 -1.90 -38.61
CA ILE A 242 -22.15 -3.30 -38.98
C ILE A 242 -22.13 -4.15 -37.70
N GLU A 243 -23.07 -5.08 -37.57
CA GLU A 243 -23.08 -6.00 -36.43
C GLU A 243 -21.92 -7.00 -36.56
N THR A 244 -20.95 -6.91 -35.66
CA THR A 244 -19.74 -7.77 -35.63
C THR A 244 -19.90 -8.96 -34.68
N ALA A 245 -20.69 -8.77 -33.63
CA ALA A 245 -21.16 -9.79 -32.71
C ALA A 245 -22.59 -9.45 -32.27
N THR A 246 -23.32 -10.42 -31.71
CA THR A 246 -24.69 -10.20 -31.23
C THR A 246 -24.76 -8.99 -30.31
N GLY A 247 -25.43 -7.93 -30.77
CA GLY A 247 -25.57 -6.68 -30.01
C GLY A 247 -24.34 -5.78 -29.95
N THR A 248 -23.29 -6.06 -30.74
CA THR A 248 -22.12 -5.18 -30.92
C THR A 248 -22.06 -4.73 -32.38
N PHE A 249 -22.09 -3.42 -32.57
CA PHE A 249 -22.06 -2.78 -33.89
C PHE A 249 -20.83 -1.90 -34.02
N GLU A 250 -20.05 -2.09 -35.08
CA GLU A 250 -18.77 -1.38 -35.29
C GLU A 250 -18.72 -0.69 -36.64
N SER A 251 -18.00 0.43 -36.71
CA SER A 251 -17.63 1.07 -37.98
C SER A 251 -16.43 0.39 -38.63
N GLU A 252 -16.23 0.65 -39.93
CA GLU A 252 -14.91 0.45 -40.54
C GLU A 252 -13.84 1.30 -39.83
N PRO A 253 -12.56 0.88 -39.84
CA PRO A 253 -11.47 1.65 -39.24
C PRO A 253 -11.35 3.06 -39.85
N GLN A 254 -11.26 4.07 -39.00
CA GLN A 254 -11.04 5.46 -39.36
C GLN A 254 -9.59 5.85 -39.04
N TYR A 255 -8.95 6.60 -39.93
CA TYR A 255 -7.64 7.22 -39.69
C TYR A 255 -7.85 8.71 -39.60
N LEU A 256 -7.71 9.25 -38.39
CA LEU A 256 -8.03 10.63 -38.07
C LEU A 256 -6.75 11.45 -37.96
N ASP A 257 -6.84 12.74 -38.25
CA ASP A 257 -5.77 13.71 -37.96
C ASP A 257 -5.63 13.90 -36.44
N ASP A 258 -4.48 14.38 -35.97
CA ASP A 258 -4.27 14.70 -34.55
C ASP A 258 -5.31 15.74 -34.06
N GLY A 259 -5.90 15.52 -32.89
CA GLY A 259 -6.97 16.35 -32.32
C GLY A 259 -8.07 15.58 -31.62
N GLU A 260 -9.09 16.28 -31.15
CA GLU A 260 -10.29 15.69 -30.56
C GLU A 260 -11.36 15.44 -31.63
N HIS A 261 -11.95 14.24 -31.61
CA HIS A 261 -12.99 13.82 -32.55
C HIS A 261 -14.17 13.23 -31.80
N THR A 262 -15.37 13.75 -32.08
CA THR A 262 -16.62 13.31 -31.44
C THR A 262 -17.52 12.62 -32.45
N PHE A 263 -18.10 11.49 -32.03
CA PHE A 263 -19.07 10.71 -32.80
C PHE A 263 -20.38 10.60 -32.03
N THR A 264 -21.50 10.61 -32.76
CA THR A 264 -22.86 10.50 -32.24
C THR A 264 -23.50 9.20 -32.74
N VAL A 265 -24.14 8.46 -31.83
CA VAL A 265 -24.96 7.29 -32.14
C VAL A 265 -26.25 7.36 -31.32
N GLY A 266 -27.39 7.48 -31.99
CA GLY A 266 -28.67 7.75 -31.32
C GLY A 266 -28.64 9.09 -30.56
N ASP A 267 -28.84 9.04 -29.25
CA ASP A 267 -28.77 10.18 -28.34
C ASP A 267 -27.46 10.24 -27.53
N GLN A 268 -26.52 9.33 -27.78
CA GLN A 268 -25.24 9.24 -27.10
C GLN A 268 -24.12 9.82 -27.96
N GLN A 269 -23.09 10.36 -27.29
CA GLN A 269 -21.86 10.83 -27.92
C GLN A 269 -20.63 10.22 -27.25
N THR A 270 -19.58 9.99 -28.03
CA THR A 270 -18.26 9.59 -27.53
C THR A 270 -17.17 10.44 -28.18
N THR A 271 -16.08 10.68 -27.46
CA THR A 271 -14.94 11.46 -27.96
C THR A 271 -13.66 10.64 -27.85
N VAL A 272 -12.78 10.76 -28.84
CA VAL A 272 -11.42 10.20 -28.84
C VAL A 272 -10.42 11.31 -29.17
N THR A 273 -9.29 11.31 -28.48
CA THR A 273 -8.16 12.18 -28.81
C THR A 273 -7.14 11.41 -29.64
N VAL A 274 -6.68 11.97 -30.75
CA VAL A 274 -5.57 11.43 -31.55
C VAL A 274 -4.34 12.29 -31.31
N GLY A 275 -3.19 11.67 -31.03
CA GLY A 275 -1.94 12.42 -30.90
C GLY A 275 -0.70 11.55 -30.65
N PRO A 276 0.50 12.15 -30.53
CA PRO A 276 1.74 11.40 -30.39
C PRO A 276 1.87 10.71 -29.02
N ARG A 277 2.43 9.49 -29.00
CA ARG A 277 2.72 8.74 -27.75
C ARG A 277 3.56 9.54 -26.76
N ALA A 278 4.59 10.23 -27.25
CA ALA A 278 5.47 11.01 -26.38
C ALA A 278 4.71 12.10 -25.59
N GLU A 279 3.75 12.77 -26.23
CA GLU A 279 2.92 13.79 -25.56
C GLU A 279 1.93 13.16 -24.58
N ARG A 280 1.29 12.04 -24.96
CA ARG A 280 0.36 11.32 -24.10
C ARG A 280 1.05 10.78 -22.85
N TYR A 281 2.21 10.16 -23.00
CA TYR A 281 2.97 9.62 -21.87
C TYR A 281 3.55 10.73 -21.01
N ARG A 282 3.98 11.86 -21.62
CA ARG A 282 4.40 13.03 -20.84
C ARG A 282 3.27 13.55 -19.97
N ARG A 283 2.06 13.69 -20.51
CA ARG A 283 0.85 14.06 -19.74
C ARG A 283 0.60 13.07 -18.61
N MET A 284 0.68 11.77 -18.88
CA MET A 284 0.47 10.72 -17.87
C MET A 284 1.44 10.88 -16.70
N VAL A 285 2.72 11.14 -17.00
CA VAL A 285 3.75 11.40 -15.99
C VAL A 285 3.49 12.69 -15.21
N ASP A 286 3.15 13.78 -15.89
CA ASP A 286 2.85 15.07 -15.25
C ASP A 286 1.70 14.95 -14.25
N LYS A 287 0.62 14.26 -14.63
CA LYS A 287 -0.53 14.04 -13.74
C LYS A 287 -0.18 13.13 -12.57
N GLY A 288 0.56 12.05 -12.80
CA GLY A 288 0.96 11.12 -11.73
C GLY A 288 1.92 11.76 -10.72
N ILE A 289 2.83 12.64 -11.15
CA ILE A 289 3.68 13.40 -10.22
C ILE A 289 2.86 14.42 -9.43
N ALA A 290 1.93 15.13 -10.10
CA ALA A 290 1.06 16.10 -9.43
C ALA A 290 0.09 15.46 -8.42
N TRP A 291 -0.30 14.20 -8.64
CA TRP A 291 -1.17 13.44 -7.74
C TRP A 291 -0.62 13.35 -6.31
N PHE A 292 0.70 13.16 -6.13
CA PHE A 292 1.31 13.06 -4.80
C PHE A 292 1.03 14.28 -3.92
N ASP A 293 1.08 15.49 -4.49
CA ASP A 293 0.75 16.73 -3.78
C ASP A 293 -0.75 16.87 -3.55
N ARG A 294 -1.54 16.63 -4.60
CA ARG A 294 -3.00 16.81 -4.56
C ARG A 294 -3.68 15.88 -3.56
N ALA A 295 -3.27 14.62 -3.56
CA ALA A 295 -3.82 13.59 -2.69
C ALA A 295 -3.23 13.62 -1.27
N GLY A 296 -2.26 14.51 -1.00
CA GLY A 296 -1.64 14.66 0.32
C GLY A 296 -0.76 13.47 0.71
N MET A 297 -0.03 12.88 -0.24
CA MET A 297 0.79 11.70 0.01
C MET A 297 2.03 12.00 0.87
N PHE A 298 2.56 13.22 0.88
CA PHE A 298 3.70 13.57 1.72
C PHE A 298 3.28 13.85 3.17
N TYR A 299 3.94 13.19 4.13
CA TYR A 299 3.66 13.43 5.56
C TYR A 299 4.16 14.79 6.00
N ASP A 300 3.33 15.61 6.66
CA ASP A 300 3.62 16.91 7.30
C ASP A 300 4.28 18.02 6.45
N ARG A 301 5.15 17.68 5.50
CA ARG A 301 6.00 18.55 4.69
C ARG A 301 6.09 18.01 3.27
N PRO A 302 5.76 18.84 2.26
CA PRO A 302 5.72 18.42 0.86
C PRO A 302 7.13 18.29 0.22
N ASP A 303 8.20 18.37 1.01
CA ASP A 303 9.58 18.18 0.55
C ASP A 303 10.09 16.75 0.73
N GLY A 304 9.24 15.82 1.18
CA GLY A 304 9.58 14.42 1.42
C GLY A 304 10.43 14.19 2.67
N SER A 305 10.78 15.22 3.45
CA SER A 305 11.67 15.11 4.63
C SER A 305 11.09 14.29 5.79
N LYS A 306 9.82 13.90 5.69
CA LYS A 306 9.09 13.09 6.66
C LYS A 306 8.55 11.78 6.09
N GLY A 307 8.80 11.50 4.81
CA GLY A 307 8.30 10.31 4.12
C GLY A 307 7.07 10.58 3.25
N VAL A 308 6.55 9.50 2.67
CA VAL A 308 5.36 9.47 1.83
C VAL A 308 4.44 8.34 2.28
N ALA A 309 3.13 8.50 2.22
CA ALA A 309 2.17 7.46 2.55
C ALA A 309 2.27 6.26 1.60
N GLU A 310 1.91 5.07 2.11
CA GLU A 310 1.71 3.90 1.26
C GLU A 310 0.64 4.19 0.19
N GLY A 311 -0.49 4.82 0.57
CA GLY A 311 -1.49 5.31 -0.38
C GLY A 311 -2.90 5.31 0.20
N PHE A 312 -3.85 4.65 -0.47
CA PHE A 312 -5.24 4.52 -0.04
C PHE A 312 -5.65 3.04 0.03
N SER A 313 -6.36 2.67 1.09
CA SER A 313 -6.91 1.31 1.28
C SER A 313 -8.16 1.09 0.42
N ASN A 314 -8.63 -0.16 0.37
CA ASN A 314 -9.69 -0.60 -0.53
C ASN A 314 -11.12 -0.25 -0.08
N GLU A 315 -11.36 -0.02 1.21
CA GLU A 315 -12.70 0.08 1.78
C GLU A 315 -13.34 1.45 1.50
N VAL A 316 -13.92 1.62 0.30
CA VAL A 316 -14.66 2.85 -0.07
C VAL A 316 -15.75 3.12 0.97
N ASP A 317 -15.68 4.29 1.60
CA ASP A 317 -16.63 4.66 2.64
C ASP A 317 -17.97 5.15 2.07
N LEU A 318 -18.91 5.42 2.97
CA LEU A 318 -20.24 5.90 2.61
C LEU A 318 -20.24 7.29 1.93
N ASP A 319 -19.17 8.05 1.99
CA ASP A 319 -19.03 9.31 1.24
C ASP A 319 -18.27 9.13 -0.08
N GLY A 320 -17.96 7.88 -0.45
CA GLY A 320 -17.22 7.54 -1.65
C GLY A 320 -15.72 7.82 -1.52
N ARG A 321 -15.22 8.05 -0.30
CA ARG A 321 -13.81 8.34 -0.05
C ARG A 321 -13.05 7.06 0.27
N LEU A 322 -11.79 7.03 -0.13
CA LEU A 322 -10.91 5.92 0.21
C LEU A 322 -10.19 6.22 1.54
N PRO A 323 -10.05 5.24 2.45
CA PRO A 323 -9.31 5.43 3.69
C PRO A 323 -7.84 5.71 3.40
N PHE A 324 -7.29 6.77 4.00
CA PHE A 324 -5.88 7.10 3.88
C PHE A 324 -5.01 6.10 4.64
N ARG A 325 -4.03 5.53 3.95
CA ARG A 325 -3.12 4.52 4.50
C ARG A 325 -1.78 5.15 4.84
N ALA A 326 -1.72 5.69 6.05
CA ALA A 326 -0.56 6.44 6.56
C ALA A 326 0.65 5.57 6.97
N VAL A 327 0.82 4.36 6.43
CA VAL A 327 1.90 3.45 6.80
C VAL A 327 3.21 3.83 6.07
N PRO A 328 4.32 4.11 6.77
CA PRO A 328 5.60 4.34 6.11
C PRO A 328 6.14 3.02 5.53
N ARG A 329 6.68 3.09 4.31
CA ARG A 329 7.23 1.95 3.57
C ARG A 329 8.48 2.33 2.79
N GLY A 330 9.63 1.82 3.20
CA GLY A 330 10.93 2.10 2.59
C GLY A 330 11.01 1.82 1.09
N ASP A 331 10.41 0.74 0.64
CA ASP A 331 10.31 0.37 -0.77
C ASP A 331 9.42 1.36 -1.56
N CYS A 332 8.32 1.83 -0.97
CA CYS A 332 7.51 2.92 -1.54
C CYS A 332 8.31 4.24 -1.58
N PHE A 333 9.08 4.54 -0.53
CA PHE A 333 9.90 5.75 -0.46
C PHE A 333 10.96 5.74 -1.55
N THR A 334 11.65 4.62 -1.73
CA THR A 334 12.76 4.51 -2.69
C THR A 334 12.28 4.51 -4.14
N GLN A 335 11.18 3.83 -4.46
CA GLN A 335 10.55 3.88 -5.79
C GLN A 335 10.05 5.29 -6.11
N THR A 336 9.37 5.95 -5.16
CA THR A 336 8.93 7.34 -5.29
C THR A 336 10.11 8.29 -5.46
N ALA A 337 11.16 8.14 -4.66
CA ALA A 337 12.38 8.94 -4.78
C ALA A 337 12.99 8.84 -6.17
N HIS A 338 13.06 7.63 -6.74
CA HIS A 338 13.55 7.45 -8.10
C HIS A 338 12.65 8.10 -9.15
N ALA A 339 11.33 7.94 -9.05
CA ALA A 339 10.38 8.60 -9.96
C ALA A 339 10.53 10.13 -9.93
N PHE A 340 10.62 10.74 -8.74
CA PHE A 340 10.84 12.19 -8.61
C PHE A 340 12.22 12.63 -9.11
N ARG A 341 13.25 11.80 -8.96
CA ARG A 341 14.60 12.07 -9.49
C ARG A 341 14.62 12.09 -11.01
N MET A 342 13.97 11.12 -11.65
CA MET A 342 13.81 11.05 -13.10
C MET A 342 12.98 12.22 -13.63
N TYR A 343 11.86 12.50 -12.97
CA TYR A 343 11.00 13.62 -13.35
C TYR A 343 11.73 14.96 -13.24
N ALA A 344 12.56 15.14 -12.22
CA ALA A 344 13.38 16.35 -12.07
C ALA A 344 14.34 16.57 -13.24
N ASP A 345 14.89 15.50 -13.82
CA ASP A 345 15.72 15.57 -15.02
C ASP A 345 14.88 15.81 -16.28
N LEU A 346 13.77 15.09 -16.44
CA LEU A 346 12.91 15.17 -17.62
C LEU A 346 12.16 16.51 -17.74
N ALA A 347 11.77 17.13 -16.61
CA ALA A 347 10.89 18.29 -16.54
C ALA A 347 11.57 19.59 -16.10
N ASP A 348 12.87 19.57 -15.80
CA ASP A 348 13.58 20.63 -15.07
C ASP A 348 12.82 21.05 -13.80
N PHE A 349 12.57 20.07 -12.91
CA PHE A 349 11.83 20.25 -11.66
C PHE A 349 12.75 20.09 -10.43
N PRO A 350 13.47 21.15 -9.99
CA PRO A 350 14.46 21.05 -8.91
C PRO A 350 13.93 20.48 -7.59
N ARG A 351 12.66 20.76 -7.26
CA ARG A 351 11.99 20.24 -6.07
C ARG A 351 11.96 18.71 -6.06
N GLY A 352 11.87 18.06 -7.22
CA GLY A 352 11.91 16.60 -7.33
C GLY A 352 13.25 16.01 -6.85
N ARG A 353 14.37 16.72 -7.06
CA ARG A 353 15.68 16.30 -6.50
C ARG A 353 15.66 16.36 -4.98
N THR A 354 15.15 17.45 -4.41
CA THR A 354 15.03 17.59 -2.95
C THR A 354 14.16 16.49 -2.34
N ILE A 355 13.01 16.18 -2.97
CA ILE A 355 12.14 15.08 -2.52
C ILE A 355 12.90 13.74 -2.57
N ALA A 356 13.55 13.45 -3.70
CA ALA A 356 14.30 12.21 -3.87
C ALA A 356 15.41 12.05 -2.82
N ASP A 357 16.21 13.10 -2.61
CA ASP A 357 17.33 13.10 -1.66
C ASP A 357 16.82 12.93 -0.22
N ASN A 358 15.72 13.60 0.13
CA ASN A 358 15.12 13.53 1.46
C ASN A 358 14.54 12.14 1.77
N LEU A 359 13.80 11.55 0.83
CA LEU A 359 13.24 10.20 0.97
C LEU A 359 14.35 9.15 1.07
N MET A 360 15.36 9.23 0.19
CA MET A 360 16.49 8.29 0.24
C MET A 360 17.30 8.43 1.53
N ARG A 361 17.51 9.66 2.02
CA ARG A 361 18.15 9.90 3.31
C ARG A 361 17.38 9.26 4.45
N LEU A 362 16.04 9.37 4.49
CA LEU A 362 15.23 8.71 5.53
C LEU A 362 15.44 7.19 5.51
N VAL A 363 15.35 6.57 4.34
CA VAL A 363 15.54 5.12 4.21
C VAL A 363 16.94 4.71 4.67
N VAL A 364 18.00 5.37 4.16
CA VAL A 364 19.38 5.03 4.50
C VAL A 364 19.73 5.29 5.97
N ASP A 365 19.34 6.44 6.51
CA ASP A 365 19.71 6.85 7.87
C ASP A 365 18.83 6.19 8.94
N GLU A 366 17.58 5.85 8.60
CA GLU A 366 16.55 5.47 9.57
C GLU A 366 16.07 4.03 9.43
N GLU A 367 16.04 3.45 8.24
CA GLU A 367 15.48 2.10 8.03
C GLU A 367 16.54 0.99 7.93
N GLN A 368 17.82 1.32 7.70
CA GLN A 368 18.86 0.28 7.63
C GLN A 368 19.24 -0.24 9.03
N LEU A 369 19.11 -1.55 9.21
CA LEU A 369 19.58 -2.24 10.40
C LEU A 369 21.10 -2.39 10.32
N THR A 370 21.81 -1.80 11.28
CA THR A 370 23.29 -1.78 11.33
C THR A 370 23.85 -2.32 12.63
N ASP A 371 23.00 -2.99 13.42
CA ASP A 371 23.45 -3.73 14.60
C ASP A 371 24.39 -4.86 14.18
N ARG A 372 25.43 -5.10 14.98
CA ARG A 372 26.45 -6.13 14.70
C ARG A 372 25.96 -7.54 15.03
N ASN A 373 24.87 -7.95 14.39
CA ASN A 373 24.25 -9.27 14.51
C ASN A 373 23.75 -9.73 13.13
N HIS A 374 22.96 -10.81 13.09
CA HIS A 374 22.48 -11.38 11.83
C HIS A 374 21.47 -10.50 11.06
N LEU A 375 21.02 -9.37 11.63
CA LEU A 375 20.18 -8.39 10.93
C LEU A 375 21.00 -7.33 10.19
N PHE A 376 22.34 -7.34 10.33
CA PHE A 376 23.20 -6.33 9.73
C PHE A 376 22.99 -6.22 8.21
N GLY A 377 22.63 -5.02 7.76
CA GLY A 377 22.40 -4.67 6.37
C GLY A 377 20.97 -4.80 5.89
N ALA A 378 20.11 -5.56 6.58
CA ALA A 378 18.69 -5.63 6.26
C ALA A 378 17.99 -4.28 6.48
N TRP A 379 16.84 -4.10 5.86
CA TRP A 379 16.01 -2.90 5.97
C TRP A 379 14.77 -3.24 6.79
N GLU A 380 14.42 -2.37 7.73
CA GLU A 380 13.13 -2.37 8.44
C GLU A 380 12.29 -1.26 7.79
N PRO A 381 11.44 -1.58 6.80
CA PRO A 381 10.81 -0.55 5.97
C PRO A 381 9.57 0.06 6.61
N ARG A 382 9.15 -0.37 7.81
CA ARG A 382 7.84 -0.03 8.41
C ARG A 382 7.93 0.88 9.64
N GLY A 383 9.09 1.49 9.86
CA GLY A 383 9.30 2.48 10.92
C GLY A 383 9.39 1.92 12.35
N ALA A 384 9.56 0.61 12.52
CA ALA A 384 9.62 -0.07 13.82
C ALA A 384 11.05 -0.29 14.35
N ARG A 385 12.05 0.40 13.80
CA ARG A 385 13.48 0.23 14.16
C ARG A 385 13.80 0.31 15.67
N THR A 386 13.07 1.11 16.44
CA THR A 386 13.32 1.30 17.89
C THR A 386 12.78 0.16 18.75
N ASP A 387 11.89 -0.64 18.16
CA ASP A 387 11.29 -1.80 18.78
C ASP A 387 10.95 -2.84 17.71
N LEU A 388 11.95 -3.63 17.33
CA LEU A 388 11.81 -4.70 16.35
C LEU A 388 10.81 -5.79 16.79
N THR A 389 10.28 -5.76 18.02
CA THR A 389 9.16 -6.65 18.41
C THR A 389 7.85 -6.26 17.73
N ALA A 390 7.73 -5.02 17.25
CA ALA A 390 6.60 -4.54 16.45
C ALA A 390 6.79 -4.84 14.94
N THR A 391 8.00 -5.19 14.50
CA THR A 391 8.23 -5.64 13.12
C THR A 391 7.76 -7.08 12.96
N ASN A 392 6.64 -7.25 12.24
CA ASN A 392 6.16 -8.58 11.87
C ASN A 392 7.14 -9.29 10.93
N ASN A 393 7.50 -8.69 9.80
CA ASN A 393 8.33 -9.32 8.78
C ASN A 393 9.35 -8.33 8.17
N LEU A 394 10.57 -8.83 7.96
CA LEU A 394 11.58 -8.28 7.06
C LEU A 394 11.48 -9.02 5.73
N PHE A 395 10.74 -8.44 4.79
CA PHE A 395 10.51 -9.06 3.50
C PHE A 395 11.77 -8.99 2.64
N ALA A 396 12.12 -10.10 2.00
CA ALA A 396 13.22 -10.13 1.04
C ALA A 396 12.89 -9.28 -0.20
N ASP A 397 11.60 -9.15 -0.54
CA ASP A 397 11.14 -8.35 -1.68
C ASP A 397 11.37 -6.84 -1.43
N ASP A 398 10.88 -6.32 -0.29
CA ASP A 398 11.15 -4.95 0.17
C ASP A 398 12.65 -4.67 0.24
N ASN A 399 13.42 -5.58 0.86
CA ASN A 399 14.88 -5.46 0.95
C ASN A 399 15.55 -5.40 -0.43
N GLY A 400 15.05 -6.18 -1.40
CA GLY A 400 15.54 -6.18 -2.78
C GLY A 400 15.34 -4.82 -3.45
N TRP A 401 14.12 -4.28 -3.39
CA TRP A 401 13.82 -2.97 -3.99
C TRP A 401 14.60 -1.84 -3.34
N ILE A 402 14.62 -1.79 -2.00
CA ILE A 402 15.34 -0.74 -1.28
C ILE A 402 16.84 -0.80 -1.61
N SER A 403 17.44 -1.99 -1.64
CA SER A 403 18.86 -2.15 -1.98
C SER A 403 19.16 -1.72 -3.41
N LEU A 404 18.30 -2.07 -4.37
CA LEU A 404 18.42 -1.66 -5.77
C LEU A 404 18.38 -0.13 -5.90
N PHE A 405 17.40 0.54 -5.28
CA PHE A 405 17.26 1.99 -5.41
C PHE A 405 18.27 2.78 -4.56
N ALA A 406 18.77 2.23 -3.46
CA ALA A 406 19.92 2.77 -2.76
C ALA A 406 21.17 2.76 -3.65
N LEU A 407 21.37 1.71 -4.45
CA LEU A 407 22.45 1.66 -5.44
C LEU A 407 22.24 2.69 -6.56
N ILE A 408 21.04 2.77 -7.14
CA ILE A 408 20.70 3.71 -8.22
C ILE A 408 20.87 5.16 -7.80
N SER A 409 20.52 5.50 -6.56
CA SER A 409 20.63 6.87 -6.03
C SER A 409 22.07 7.29 -5.68
N GLY A 410 23.03 6.37 -5.69
CA GLY A 410 24.41 6.63 -5.30
C GLY A 410 24.70 6.43 -3.81
N ALA A 411 23.75 5.94 -3.01
CA ALA A 411 23.99 5.47 -1.64
C ALA A 411 24.67 4.08 -1.65
N THR A 412 25.76 3.96 -2.41
CA THR A 412 26.36 2.68 -2.83
C THR A 412 26.77 1.80 -1.65
N GLU A 413 27.38 2.35 -0.59
CA GLU A 413 27.78 1.55 0.57
C GLU A 413 26.57 0.92 1.29
N ALA A 414 25.48 1.69 1.45
CA ALA A 414 24.25 1.20 2.08
C ALA A 414 23.55 0.17 1.19
N GLY A 415 23.46 0.42 -0.11
CA GLY A 415 22.89 -0.51 -1.08
C GLY A 415 23.66 -1.84 -1.15
N LEU A 416 25.01 -1.79 -1.17
CA LEU A 416 25.85 -2.99 -1.16
C LEU A 416 25.73 -3.77 0.15
N ARG A 417 25.53 -3.07 1.28
CA ARG A 417 25.25 -3.71 2.58
C ARG A 417 23.91 -4.46 2.56
N GLY A 418 22.88 -3.88 1.95
CA GLY A 418 21.58 -4.55 1.73
C GLY A 418 21.69 -5.77 0.81
N VAL A 419 22.43 -5.64 -0.28
CA VAL A 419 22.75 -6.77 -1.19
C VAL A 419 23.48 -7.89 -0.45
N GLU A 420 24.51 -7.57 0.34
CA GLU A 420 25.23 -8.57 1.11
C GLU A 420 24.33 -9.25 2.15
N SER A 421 23.44 -8.50 2.83
CA SER A 421 22.42 -9.08 3.72
C SER A 421 21.53 -10.08 2.99
N LEU A 422 21.01 -9.73 1.80
CA LEU A 422 20.18 -10.61 0.99
C LEU A 422 20.93 -11.90 0.59
N ILE A 423 22.21 -11.80 0.25
CA ILE A 423 23.04 -12.96 -0.08
C ILE A 423 23.19 -13.89 1.14
N ARG A 424 23.41 -13.31 2.33
CA ARG A 424 23.57 -14.08 3.58
C ARG A 424 22.28 -14.78 4.02
N THR A 425 21.13 -14.35 3.50
CA THR A 425 19.82 -14.95 3.77
C THR A 425 19.23 -15.72 2.58
N ALA A 426 20.02 -15.91 1.52
CA ALA A 426 19.69 -16.75 0.39
C ALA A 426 20.22 -18.18 0.61
N ASN A 427 19.57 -19.15 -0.04
CA ASN A 427 20.00 -20.53 -0.05
C ASN A 427 21.35 -20.70 -0.78
N ASP A 428 22.25 -21.51 -0.23
CA ASP A 428 23.61 -21.73 -0.78
C ASP A 428 23.61 -22.45 -2.14
N GLU A 429 22.64 -23.36 -2.35
CA GLU A 429 22.55 -24.19 -3.54
C GLU A 429 21.99 -23.40 -4.73
N LEU A 430 20.86 -22.72 -4.53
CA LEU A 430 20.13 -22.05 -5.61
C LEU A 430 20.41 -20.55 -5.68
N GLY A 431 20.86 -19.89 -4.60
CA GLY A 431 20.99 -18.42 -4.57
C GLY A 431 19.65 -17.67 -4.53
N LEU A 432 18.58 -18.37 -4.14
CA LEU A 432 17.22 -17.84 -3.99
C LEU A 432 16.88 -17.62 -2.51
N GLN A 433 15.98 -16.68 -2.22
CA GLN A 433 15.56 -16.36 -0.87
C GLN A 433 14.74 -17.51 -0.26
N VAL A 434 15.11 -17.91 0.96
CA VAL A 434 14.38 -18.91 1.76
C VAL A 434 13.39 -18.18 2.67
N ASP A 435 12.15 -18.64 2.83
CA ASP A 435 11.14 -18.01 3.69
C ASP A 435 11.14 -16.47 3.58
N PRO A 436 10.78 -15.87 2.43
CA PRO A 436 11.05 -14.47 2.14
C PRO A 436 10.30 -13.47 3.05
N TRP A 437 9.48 -13.91 4.02
CA TRP A 437 8.75 -13.12 5.02
C TRP A 437 9.20 -13.47 6.47
N ARG A 438 10.45 -13.17 6.84
CA ARG A 438 11.00 -13.56 8.16
C ARG A 438 10.83 -12.47 9.20
N THR A 439 10.46 -12.84 10.43
CA THR A 439 10.59 -11.93 11.58
C THR A 439 12.08 -11.66 11.88
N PRO A 440 12.43 -10.50 12.46
CA PRO A 440 13.79 -10.26 12.96
C PRO A 440 14.28 -11.36 13.92
N SER A 441 13.38 -11.87 14.78
CA SER A 441 13.71 -12.95 15.70
C SER A 441 14.12 -14.26 15.01
N THR A 442 13.45 -14.61 13.90
CA THR A 442 13.82 -15.81 13.13
C THR A 442 15.23 -15.69 12.57
N ILE A 443 15.60 -14.52 12.05
CA ILE A 443 16.95 -14.28 11.52
C ILE A 443 18.00 -14.33 12.63
N LEU A 444 17.72 -13.73 13.79
CA LEU A 444 18.64 -13.76 14.94
C LEU A 444 18.85 -15.17 15.50
N VAL A 445 17.79 -15.98 15.58
CA VAL A 445 17.83 -17.33 16.16
C VAL A 445 18.52 -18.32 15.23
N LYS A 446 18.13 -18.37 13.95
CA LYS A 446 18.74 -19.29 12.97
C LYS A 446 20.15 -18.84 12.58
N GLY A 447 20.36 -17.54 12.43
CA GLY A 447 21.58 -16.97 11.88
C GLY A 447 21.76 -17.26 10.39
N TRP A 448 22.78 -16.65 9.77
CA TRP A 448 23.00 -16.74 8.32
C TRP A 448 23.28 -18.16 7.84
N GLU A 449 24.12 -18.90 8.57
CA GLU A 449 24.55 -20.24 8.19
C GLU A 449 23.43 -21.30 8.18
N GLU A 450 22.48 -21.22 9.12
CA GLU A 450 21.34 -22.14 9.15
C GLU A 450 20.33 -21.76 8.05
N ILE A 451 20.07 -20.47 7.87
CA ILE A 451 19.18 -19.97 6.82
C ILE A 451 19.69 -20.38 5.44
N ALA A 452 20.97 -20.17 5.15
CA ALA A 452 21.55 -20.49 3.85
C ALA A 452 21.51 -22.00 3.52
N ARG A 453 21.51 -22.87 4.54
CA ARG A 453 21.35 -24.32 4.38
C ARG A 453 19.91 -24.81 4.46
N THR A 454 18.97 -23.93 4.74
CA THR A 454 17.55 -24.29 4.82
C THR A 454 17.03 -24.55 3.40
N PRO A 455 16.34 -25.68 3.16
CA PRO A 455 15.68 -25.94 1.89
C PRO A 455 14.60 -24.89 1.61
N ILE A 456 14.45 -24.50 0.35
CA ILE A 456 13.35 -23.63 -0.08
C ILE A 456 12.06 -24.47 -0.09
N GLU A 457 10.98 -23.93 0.47
CA GLU A 457 9.67 -24.57 0.42
C GLU A 457 9.24 -24.82 -1.05
N ASP A 458 8.57 -25.94 -1.31
CA ASP A 458 8.16 -26.34 -2.65
C ASP A 458 7.39 -25.20 -3.36
N GLY A 459 7.88 -24.82 -4.53
CA GLY A 459 7.32 -23.76 -5.37
C GLY A 459 7.82 -22.34 -5.06
N LEU A 460 8.35 -22.03 -3.86
CA LEU A 460 8.93 -20.70 -3.58
C LEU A 460 10.23 -20.42 -4.34
N ASP A 461 10.86 -21.47 -4.83
CA ASP A 461 11.98 -21.41 -5.76
C ASP A 461 11.57 -20.95 -7.16
N LEU A 462 10.25 -20.90 -7.45
CA LEU A 462 9.68 -20.57 -8.76
C LEU A 462 8.70 -19.37 -8.73
N THR A 463 8.58 -18.66 -7.60
CA THR A 463 7.77 -17.43 -7.53
C THR A 463 8.63 -16.23 -7.90
N SER A 464 8.27 -15.54 -8.97
CA SER A 464 8.94 -14.30 -9.35
C SER A 464 8.58 -13.15 -8.40
N HIS A 465 7.41 -13.21 -7.75
CA HIS A 465 6.96 -12.22 -6.78
C HIS A 465 8.01 -11.99 -5.69
N TRP A 466 8.45 -13.06 -5.03
CA TRP A 466 9.39 -12.95 -3.91
C TRP A 466 10.87 -12.96 -4.29
N GLN A 467 11.21 -13.43 -5.49
CA GLN A 467 12.61 -13.61 -5.88
C GLN A 467 13.16 -12.46 -6.74
N SER A 468 12.33 -11.78 -7.53
CA SER A 468 12.82 -10.91 -8.62
C SER A 468 13.60 -9.69 -8.15
N SER A 469 13.17 -9.02 -7.08
CA SER A 469 13.80 -7.79 -6.59
C SER A 469 15.21 -8.02 -6.06
N ALA A 470 15.43 -9.11 -5.30
CA ALA A 470 16.77 -9.51 -4.85
C ALA A 470 17.69 -9.79 -6.04
N GLN A 471 17.19 -10.49 -7.06
CA GLN A 471 17.94 -10.74 -8.29
C GLN A 471 18.29 -9.45 -9.03
N CYS A 472 17.37 -8.48 -9.11
CA CYS A 472 17.63 -7.18 -9.69
C CYS A 472 18.72 -6.41 -8.91
N ALA A 473 18.68 -6.43 -7.58
CA ALA A 473 19.69 -5.78 -6.73
C ALA A 473 21.08 -6.40 -6.93
N TYR A 474 21.19 -7.73 -7.05
CA TYR A 474 22.44 -8.43 -7.32
C TYR A 474 23.02 -8.05 -8.69
N LEU A 475 22.18 -8.04 -9.73
CA LEU A 475 22.58 -7.69 -11.10
C LEU A 475 23.04 -6.23 -11.17
N TYR A 476 22.34 -5.32 -10.50
CA TYR A 476 22.74 -3.90 -10.44
C TYR A 476 24.05 -3.71 -9.67
N ALA A 477 24.23 -4.42 -8.54
CA ALA A 477 25.48 -4.41 -7.79
C ALA A 477 26.65 -4.93 -8.63
N TYR A 478 26.46 -6.00 -9.40
CA TYR A 478 27.45 -6.47 -10.37
C TYR A 478 27.76 -5.39 -11.42
N GLY A 479 26.73 -4.79 -12.03
CA GLY A 479 26.90 -3.72 -13.01
C GLY A 479 27.74 -2.55 -12.50
N LEU A 480 27.50 -2.12 -11.26
CA LEU A 480 28.26 -1.04 -10.63
C LEU A 480 29.71 -1.44 -10.32
N THR A 481 29.91 -2.64 -9.77
CA THR A 481 31.16 -3.00 -9.08
C THR A 481 32.09 -3.92 -9.87
N GLY A 482 31.54 -4.73 -10.76
CA GLY A 482 32.24 -5.82 -11.43
C GLY A 482 32.56 -7.02 -10.53
N GLU A 483 32.02 -7.05 -9.31
CA GLU A 483 32.24 -8.17 -8.39
C GLU A 483 31.47 -9.41 -8.86
N GLN A 484 32.21 -10.40 -9.34
CA GLN A 484 31.67 -11.60 -9.98
C GLN A 484 30.74 -12.39 -9.06
N ARG A 485 30.97 -12.38 -7.73
CA ARG A 485 30.10 -13.05 -6.76
C ARG A 485 28.63 -12.62 -6.88
N TYR A 486 28.37 -11.36 -7.20
CA TYR A 486 26.99 -10.86 -7.36
C TYR A 486 26.32 -11.41 -8.61
N LEU A 487 27.05 -11.50 -9.73
CA LEU A 487 26.53 -12.11 -10.95
C LEU A 487 26.35 -13.63 -10.79
N ASP A 488 27.26 -14.30 -10.10
CA ASP A 488 27.22 -15.74 -9.89
C ASP A 488 26.00 -16.15 -9.06
N ILE A 489 25.74 -15.49 -7.93
CA ILE A 489 24.53 -15.78 -7.15
C ILE A 489 23.27 -15.47 -7.93
N ALA A 490 23.25 -14.37 -8.68
CA ALA A 490 22.07 -14.00 -9.46
C ALA A 490 21.74 -15.03 -10.53
N THR A 491 22.76 -15.41 -11.30
CA THR A 491 22.59 -16.35 -12.41
C THR A 491 22.29 -17.77 -11.94
N ARG A 492 22.75 -18.22 -10.77
CA ARG A 492 22.33 -19.51 -10.20
C ARG A 492 20.81 -19.56 -9.98
N GLY A 493 20.25 -18.53 -9.35
CA GLY A 493 18.81 -18.47 -9.08
C GLY A 493 18.00 -18.34 -10.35
N LEU A 494 18.42 -17.46 -11.27
CA LEU A 494 17.73 -17.24 -12.53
C LEU A 494 17.86 -18.41 -13.51
N ASP A 495 18.98 -19.13 -13.54
CA ASP A 495 19.12 -20.36 -14.33
C ASP A 495 18.11 -21.42 -13.85
N HIS A 496 17.94 -21.56 -12.54
CA HIS A 496 16.94 -22.46 -11.95
C HIS A 496 15.52 -22.05 -12.35
N MET A 497 15.12 -20.81 -12.09
CA MET A 497 13.78 -20.31 -12.40
C MET A 497 13.47 -20.40 -13.91
N ALA A 498 14.40 -19.95 -14.76
CA ALA A 498 14.21 -19.94 -16.22
C ALA A 498 14.15 -21.35 -16.81
N SER A 499 14.88 -22.31 -16.27
CA SER A 499 14.87 -23.72 -16.73
C SER A 499 13.58 -24.46 -16.36
N HIS A 500 12.84 -23.98 -15.35
CA HIS A 500 11.57 -24.57 -14.92
C HIS A 500 10.34 -23.82 -15.47
N HIS A 501 10.54 -22.66 -16.11
CA HIS A 501 9.49 -21.92 -16.80
C HIS A 501 8.76 -22.83 -17.82
N PRO A 502 7.41 -22.84 -17.90
CA PRO A 502 6.47 -21.89 -17.30
C PRO A 502 5.88 -22.30 -15.94
N ARG A 503 6.50 -23.22 -15.19
CA ARG A 503 6.07 -23.49 -13.82
C ARG A 503 6.35 -22.27 -12.93
N ALA A 504 5.36 -21.90 -12.12
CA ALA A 504 5.47 -20.85 -11.13
C ALA A 504 4.55 -21.15 -9.94
N ARG A 505 4.98 -20.80 -8.73
CA ARG A 505 4.05 -20.60 -7.60
C ARG A 505 3.51 -19.18 -7.70
N LEU A 506 2.21 -19.04 -7.52
CA LEU A 506 1.49 -17.80 -7.73
C LEU A 506 1.27 -17.13 -6.39
N GLU A 507 1.65 -15.87 -6.25
CA GLU A 507 1.17 -15.05 -5.14
C GLU A 507 -0.22 -14.50 -5.45
N THR A 508 -0.36 -13.91 -6.63
CA THR A 508 -1.65 -13.42 -7.14
C THR A 508 -2.05 -14.22 -8.37
N SER A 509 -1.48 -13.93 -9.53
CA SER A 509 -1.80 -14.58 -10.80
C SER A 509 -0.55 -14.87 -11.63
N ARG A 510 -0.69 -15.74 -12.63
CA ARG A 510 0.38 -15.99 -13.60
C ARG A 510 0.73 -14.74 -14.41
N THR A 511 -0.23 -13.85 -14.67
CA THR A 511 0.02 -12.58 -15.38
C THR A 511 0.91 -11.65 -14.55
N CYS A 512 0.65 -11.54 -13.24
CA CYS A 512 1.50 -10.80 -12.32
C CYS A 512 2.91 -11.39 -12.24
N GLU A 513 3.03 -12.73 -12.11
CA GLU A 513 4.34 -13.39 -12.11
C GLU A 513 5.10 -13.16 -13.43
N ALA A 514 4.40 -13.19 -14.57
CA ALA A 514 5.03 -12.93 -15.86
C ALA A 514 5.59 -11.50 -15.95
N GLY A 515 4.84 -10.50 -15.48
CA GLY A 515 5.30 -9.11 -15.45
C GLY A 515 6.52 -8.89 -14.58
N ARG A 516 6.53 -9.48 -13.37
CA ARG A 516 7.65 -9.35 -12.41
C ARG A 516 8.91 -10.08 -12.87
N PHE A 517 8.79 -11.20 -13.57
CA PHE A 517 9.95 -11.97 -14.02
C PHE A 517 10.74 -11.30 -15.16
N LEU A 518 10.15 -10.35 -15.89
CA LEU A 518 10.80 -9.66 -17.01
C LEU A 518 12.07 -8.91 -16.59
N LEU A 519 12.00 -8.04 -15.58
CA LEU A 519 13.11 -7.15 -15.20
C LEU A 519 14.41 -7.91 -14.83
N PRO A 520 14.40 -8.94 -13.96
CA PRO A 520 15.62 -9.68 -13.65
C PRO A 520 16.16 -10.45 -14.87
N LEU A 521 15.31 -10.98 -15.74
CA LEU A 521 15.75 -11.64 -16.98
C LEU A 521 16.38 -10.65 -17.97
N VAL A 522 15.85 -9.43 -18.08
CA VAL A 522 16.44 -8.35 -18.89
C VAL A 522 17.85 -8.03 -18.38
N GLY A 523 18.03 -7.85 -17.08
CA GLY A 523 19.34 -7.59 -16.48
C GLY A 523 20.32 -8.76 -16.66
N ALA A 524 19.86 -9.99 -16.44
CA ALA A 524 20.70 -11.17 -16.61
C ALA A 524 21.11 -11.38 -18.08
N TYR A 525 20.21 -11.16 -19.04
CA TYR A 525 20.52 -11.22 -20.46
C TYR A 525 21.46 -10.08 -20.87
N HIS A 526 21.27 -8.87 -20.34
CA HIS A 526 22.14 -7.72 -20.59
C HIS A 526 23.61 -8.05 -20.30
N TYR A 527 23.90 -8.65 -19.13
CA TYR A 527 25.27 -8.97 -18.70
C TYR A 527 25.84 -10.28 -19.26
N THR A 528 25.01 -11.31 -19.46
CA THR A 528 25.53 -12.66 -19.79
C THR A 528 25.32 -13.06 -21.25
N ARG A 529 24.33 -12.47 -21.92
CA ARG A 529 23.86 -12.88 -23.26
C ARG A 529 23.51 -14.36 -23.39
N LYS A 530 23.20 -15.06 -22.29
CA LYS A 530 22.80 -16.48 -22.30
C LYS A 530 21.52 -16.67 -23.15
N PRO A 531 21.48 -17.65 -24.08
CA PRO A 531 20.29 -17.94 -24.88
C PRO A 531 19.06 -18.29 -24.04
N LEU A 532 19.25 -18.99 -22.91
CA LEU A 532 18.18 -19.37 -21.99
C LEU A 532 17.31 -18.18 -21.60
N TYR A 533 17.92 -17.06 -21.17
CA TYR A 533 17.17 -15.88 -20.73
C TYR A 533 16.41 -15.22 -21.89
N LEU A 534 16.99 -15.17 -23.09
CA LEU A 534 16.31 -14.62 -24.25
C LEU A 534 15.11 -15.48 -24.66
N GLU A 535 15.26 -16.81 -24.63
CA GLU A 535 14.19 -17.75 -24.92
C GLU A 535 13.06 -17.65 -23.89
N THR A 536 13.38 -17.53 -22.60
CA THR A 536 12.40 -17.27 -21.54
C THR A 536 11.69 -15.93 -21.72
N LEU A 537 12.42 -14.85 -22.02
CA LEU A 537 11.82 -13.53 -22.32
C LEU A 537 10.85 -13.60 -23.51
N ARG A 538 11.21 -14.31 -24.60
CA ARG A 538 10.32 -14.52 -25.75
C ARG A 538 9.08 -15.35 -25.37
N SER A 539 9.24 -16.35 -24.51
CA SER A 539 8.11 -17.13 -23.99
C SER A 539 7.15 -16.26 -23.17
N LEU A 540 7.68 -15.42 -22.28
CA LEU A 540 6.90 -14.45 -21.51
C LEU A 540 6.20 -13.44 -22.44
N ALA A 541 6.89 -12.90 -23.44
CA ALA A 541 6.29 -12.01 -24.43
C ALA A 541 5.13 -12.69 -25.19
N THR A 542 5.30 -13.95 -25.58
CA THR A 542 4.24 -14.72 -26.23
C THR A 542 3.04 -14.90 -25.31
N TYR A 543 3.28 -15.20 -24.03
CA TYR A 543 2.23 -15.33 -23.03
C TYR A 543 1.50 -14.00 -22.80
N LEU A 544 2.21 -12.90 -22.53
CA LEU A 544 1.62 -11.58 -22.32
C LEU A 544 0.85 -11.10 -23.56
N LYS A 545 1.39 -11.32 -24.77
CA LYS A 545 0.69 -11.01 -26.02
C LYS A 545 -0.62 -11.79 -26.15
N SER A 546 -0.64 -13.05 -25.70
CA SER A 546 -1.86 -13.86 -25.70
C SER A 546 -2.91 -13.41 -24.67
N ARG A 547 -2.51 -12.62 -23.66
CA ARG A 547 -3.38 -12.04 -22.63
C ARG A 547 -3.73 -10.58 -22.90
N GLN A 548 -3.12 -9.98 -23.92
CA GLN A 548 -3.33 -8.57 -24.26
C GLN A 548 -4.75 -8.37 -24.83
N GLY A 549 -5.55 -7.56 -24.15
CA GLY A 549 -6.85 -7.10 -24.64
C GLY A 549 -6.72 -6.08 -25.78
N PRO A 550 -7.82 -5.70 -26.43
CA PRO A 550 -7.81 -4.74 -27.55
C PRO A 550 -7.19 -3.38 -27.17
N ASP A 551 -7.34 -2.96 -25.91
CA ASP A 551 -6.81 -1.68 -25.42
C ASP A 551 -5.35 -1.73 -24.95
N GLY A 552 -4.70 -2.91 -24.99
CA GLY A 552 -3.27 -3.09 -24.70
C GLY A 552 -2.93 -3.60 -23.30
N GLY A 553 -3.89 -3.63 -22.37
CA GLY A 553 -3.74 -4.19 -21.01
C GLY A 553 -3.67 -5.73 -21.00
N PHE A 554 -3.03 -6.30 -19.99
CA PHE A 554 -2.89 -7.76 -19.84
C PHE A 554 -3.96 -8.31 -18.90
N ALA A 555 -4.84 -9.16 -19.43
CA ALA A 555 -5.83 -9.84 -18.61
C ALA A 555 -5.15 -10.77 -17.57
N GLU A 556 -5.63 -10.72 -16.34
CA GLU A 556 -5.21 -11.63 -15.28
C GLU A 556 -5.64 -13.06 -15.61
N TRP A 557 -4.76 -14.02 -15.31
CA TRP A 557 -4.98 -15.42 -15.68
C TRP A 557 -4.26 -16.36 -14.72
N ASP A 558 -4.85 -17.53 -14.48
CA ASP A 558 -4.44 -18.53 -13.48
C ASP A 558 -4.15 -17.86 -12.14
N GLY A 559 -5.20 -17.64 -11.33
CA GLY A 559 -5.12 -16.87 -10.09
C GLY A 559 -5.22 -17.73 -8.83
N LYS A 560 -4.65 -17.21 -7.73
CA LYS A 560 -4.98 -17.60 -6.35
C LYS A 560 -6.38 -17.06 -6.02
N CYS A 561 -7.41 -17.68 -6.59
CA CYS A 561 -8.81 -17.29 -6.42
C CYS A 561 -9.47 -18.10 -5.28
N PRO A 562 -10.42 -17.52 -4.52
CA PRO A 562 -11.17 -18.26 -3.50
C PRO A 562 -11.86 -19.51 -4.08
N PRO A 563 -11.67 -20.70 -3.48
CA PRO A 563 -12.27 -21.94 -3.95
C PRO A 563 -13.73 -22.15 -3.48
N SER A 564 -14.24 -21.29 -2.60
CA SER A 564 -15.63 -21.31 -2.11
C SER A 564 -16.05 -19.92 -1.61
N ASN A 565 -17.32 -19.78 -1.26
CA ASN A 565 -17.85 -18.55 -0.64
C ASN A 565 -17.22 -18.29 0.74
N GLU A 566 -16.98 -19.34 1.54
CA GLU A 566 -16.38 -19.24 2.88
C GLU A 566 -14.92 -18.79 2.85
N ALA A 567 -14.23 -19.01 1.73
CA ALA A 567 -12.85 -18.59 1.51
C ALA A 567 -12.73 -17.18 0.89
N TYR A 568 -13.85 -16.47 0.70
CA TYR A 568 -13.83 -15.11 0.15
C TYR A 568 -13.47 -14.09 1.24
N GLY A 569 -12.45 -13.25 1.00
CA GLY A 569 -12.04 -12.20 1.94
C GLY A 569 -11.21 -12.66 3.13
N VAL A 570 -10.68 -13.89 3.12
CA VAL A 570 -9.97 -14.47 4.29
C VAL A 570 -8.46 -14.60 4.13
N ASP A 571 -7.92 -14.44 2.91
CA ASP A 571 -6.50 -14.58 2.57
C ASP A 571 -6.12 -13.63 1.42
N GLU A 572 -4.84 -13.48 1.14
CA GLU A 572 -4.34 -12.77 -0.06
C GLU A 572 -4.83 -13.49 -1.32
N ALA A 573 -5.33 -12.74 -2.30
CA ALA A 573 -6.06 -13.31 -3.42
C ALA A 573 -5.86 -12.54 -4.74
N SER A 574 -6.20 -13.20 -5.83
CA SER A 574 -6.38 -12.53 -7.12
C SER A 574 -7.56 -11.57 -7.10
N ILE A 575 -7.44 -10.47 -7.87
CA ILE A 575 -8.50 -9.48 -8.09
C ILE A 575 -9.50 -9.88 -9.19
N PHE A 576 -9.53 -11.17 -9.54
CA PHE A 576 -10.50 -11.80 -10.45
C PHE A 576 -10.87 -13.18 -9.89
N GLN A 577 -11.90 -13.83 -10.45
CA GLN A 577 -12.39 -15.12 -9.97
C GLN A 577 -12.15 -16.25 -10.97
N ALA A 578 -12.33 -15.99 -12.27
CA ALA A 578 -12.25 -17.01 -13.31
C ALA A 578 -11.46 -16.54 -14.52
N ASN A 579 -10.70 -17.47 -15.10
CA ASN A 579 -10.02 -17.26 -16.38
C ASN A 579 -11.05 -16.82 -17.44
N GLY A 580 -10.84 -15.63 -18.01
CA GLY A 580 -11.76 -15.00 -18.95
C GLY A 580 -12.45 -13.76 -18.38
N ASP A 581 -12.38 -13.53 -17.07
CA ASP A 581 -12.76 -12.24 -16.48
C ASP A 581 -11.91 -11.12 -17.11
N PRO A 582 -12.50 -10.01 -17.58
CA PRO A 582 -11.80 -8.94 -18.30
C PRO A 582 -11.04 -7.99 -17.37
N ILE A 583 -10.31 -8.53 -16.40
CA ILE A 583 -9.67 -7.76 -15.33
C ILE A 583 -8.15 -7.68 -15.53
N THR A 584 -7.57 -6.52 -15.23
CA THR A 584 -6.12 -6.29 -15.17
C THR A 584 -5.71 -5.86 -13.75
N ASP A 585 -4.46 -6.12 -13.35
CA ASP A 585 -3.91 -5.72 -12.04
C ASP A 585 -2.87 -4.58 -12.21
N GLN A 586 -3.15 -3.40 -11.63
CA GLN A 586 -2.33 -2.19 -11.61
C GLN A 586 -1.46 -2.07 -10.35
N LEU A 587 -1.37 -3.12 -9.50
CA LEU A 587 -0.47 -3.15 -8.34
C LEU A 587 0.69 -4.12 -8.55
N TYR A 588 0.41 -5.35 -8.98
CA TYR A 588 1.40 -6.42 -9.03
C TYR A 588 1.78 -6.89 -10.44
N GLY A 589 1.02 -6.49 -11.47
CA GLY A 589 1.22 -6.90 -12.85
C GLY A 589 1.63 -5.77 -13.78
N THR A 590 0.64 -4.99 -14.21
CA THR A 590 0.75 -3.98 -15.29
C THR A 590 1.91 -2.99 -15.10
N PRO A 591 2.15 -2.39 -13.92
CA PRO A 591 3.22 -1.41 -13.73
C PRO A 591 4.62 -2.01 -13.91
N PHE A 592 4.83 -3.24 -13.42
CA PHE A 592 6.10 -3.94 -13.56
C PHE A 592 6.38 -4.33 -15.02
N ALA A 593 5.35 -4.76 -15.75
CA ALA A 593 5.49 -5.00 -17.19
C ALA A 593 5.79 -3.70 -17.95
N ALA A 594 5.08 -2.60 -17.64
CA ALA A 594 5.32 -1.28 -18.22
C ALA A 594 6.73 -0.75 -17.96
N TRP A 595 7.30 -1.07 -16.80
CA TRP A 595 8.70 -0.77 -16.48
C TRP A 595 9.67 -1.65 -17.30
N ALA A 596 9.48 -2.97 -17.32
CA ALA A 596 10.46 -3.88 -17.87
C ALA A 596 10.47 -3.97 -19.41
N LEU A 597 9.33 -3.80 -20.08
CA LEU A 597 9.20 -3.99 -21.54
C LEU A 597 10.00 -2.99 -22.39
N PRO A 598 10.03 -1.67 -22.10
CA PRO A 598 10.93 -0.73 -22.79
C PRO A 598 12.40 -1.16 -22.70
N LEU A 599 12.82 -1.64 -21.52
CA LEU A 599 14.18 -2.13 -21.29
C LEU A 599 14.46 -3.44 -22.03
N ALA A 600 13.48 -4.35 -22.09
CA ALA A 600 13.59 -5.58 -22.87
C ALA A 600 13.82 -5.27 -24.35
N TYR A 601 13.12 -4.29 -24.91
CA TYR A 601 13.37 -3.83 -26.28
C TYR A 601 14.77 -3.24 -26.43
N GLN A 602 15.18 -2.33 -25.53
CA GLN A 602 16.50 -1.70 -25.57
C GLN A 602 17.64 -2.73 -25.53
N VAL A 603 17.52 -3.78 -24.71
CA VAL A 603 18.57 -4.79 -24.51
C VAL A 603 18.60 -5.87 -25.61
N THR A 604 17.44 -6.27 -26.13
CA THR A 604 17.31 -7.37 -27.09
C THR A 604 17.22 -6.92 -28.55
N GLY A 605 16.66 -5.73 -28.79
CA GLY A 605 16.32 -5.23 -30.13
C GLY A 605 15.09 -5.88 -30.77
N GLU A 606 14.37 -6.76 -30.08
CA GLU A 606 13.23 -7.49 -30.67
C GLU A 606 11.93 -6.69 -30.62
N LYS A 607 11.32 -6.50 -31.79
CA LYS A 607 10.13 -5.67 -31.99
C LYS A 607 8.91 -6.08 -31.16
N VAL A 608 8.78 -7.35 -30.81
CA VAL A 608 7.69 -7.82 -29.93
C VAL A 608 7.68 -7.10 -28.58
N PHE A 609 8.84 -6.75 -28.02
CA PHE A 609 8.91 -6.02 -26.75
C PHE A 609 8.55 -4.55 -26.91
N GLU A 610 8.87 -3.92 -28.05
CA GLU A 610 8.44 -2.56 -28.37
C GLU A 610 6.92 -2.49 -28.51
N GLU A 611 6.32 -3.45 -29.23
CA GLU A 611 4.87 -3.56 -29.40
C GLU A 611 4.14 -3.76 -28.07
N LEU A 612 4.66 -4.63 -27.20
CA LEU A 612 4.11 -4.85 -25.86
C LEU A 612 4.28 -3.60 -24.97
N ALA A 613 5.44 -2.93 -25.03
CA ALA A 613 5.70 -1.69 -24.30
C ALA A 613 4.73 -0.58 -24.71
N HIS A 614 4.51 -0.38 -26.03
CA HIS A 614 3.52 0.56 -26.52
C HIS A 614 2.12 0.18 -26.03
N GLY A 615 1.71 -1.08 -26.17
CA GLY A 615 0.37 -1.50 -25.75
C GLY A 615 0.09 -1.25 -24.26
N VAL A 616 1.01 -1.61 -23.37
CA VAL A 616 0.79 -1.43 -21.92
C VAL A 616 0.85 0.04 -21.47
N LEU A 617 1.72 0.85 -22.09
CA LEU A 617 1.82 2.29 -21.77
C LEU A 617 0.63 3.08 -22.35
N ASP A 618 0.20 2.75 -23.57
CA ASP A 618 -1.03 3.28 -24.16
C ASP A 618 -2.22 2.97 -23.24
N TYR A 619 -2.34 1.71 -22.80
CA TYR A 619 -3.37 1.25 -21.89
C TYR A 619 -3.39 2.04 -20.57
N LEU A 620 -2.27 2.07 -19.84
CA LEU A 620 -2.14 2.82 -18.59
C LEU A 620 -2.51 4.30 -18.79
N SER A 621 -2.09 4.90 -19.90
CA SER A 621 -2.42 6.29 -20.19
C SER A 621 -3.91 6.52 -20.40
N ARG A 622 -4.64 5.54 -20.97
CA ARG A 622 -6.09 5.63 -21.25
C ARG A 622 -6.92 5.43 -19.98
N ILE A 623 -6.47 4.58 -19.07
CA ILE A 623 -7.20 4.25 -17.83
C ILE A 623 -6.81 5.14 -16.64
N GLN A 624 -5.78 5.99 -16.77
CA GLN A 624 -5.41 6.95 -15.71
C GLN A 624 -6.61 7.82 -15.35
N ILE A 625 -6.91 7.91 -14.05
CA ILE A 625 -8.06 8.67 -13.58
C ILE A 625 -7.86 10.16 -13.89
N ASP A 626 -8.90 10.75 -14.46
CA ASP A 626 -8.92 12.11 -14.97
C ASP A 626 -10.18 12.84 -14.49
N ASP A 627 -10.22 13.08 -13.18
CA ASP A 627 -11.33 13.72 -12.50
C ASP A 627 -10.78 14.84 -11.60
N PRO A 628 -10.75 16.10 -12.05
CA PRO A 628 -10.16 17.19 -11.27
C PRO A 628 -10.90 17.49 -9.95
N ASP A 629 -12.13 17.01 -9.79
CA ASP A 629 -12.92 17.16 -8.57
C ASP A 629 -12.63 16.04 -7.54
N ASP A 630 -11.93 14.97 -7.94
CA ASP A 630 -11.46 13.90 -7.06
C ASP A 630 -10.00 14.11 -6.63
N GLU A 631 -9.83 14.76 -5.48
CA GLU A 631 -8.50 15.01 -4.89
C GLU A 631 -7.72 13.71 -4.57
N GLN A 632 -8.40 12.59 -4.30
CA GLN A 632 -7.75 11.34 -3.93
C GLN A 632 -7.25 10.58 -5.15
N LEU A 633 -7.96 10.66 -6.28
CA LEU A 633 -7.73 9.79 -7.42
C LEU A 633 -7.26 10.50 -8.70
N ASP A 634 -7.34 11.83 -8.82
CA ASP A 634 -6.93 12.53 -10.05
C ASP A 634 -5.44 12.34 -10.37
N GLY A 635 -5.15 11.59 -11.44
CA GLY A 635 -3.79 11.29 -11.92
C GLY A 635 -3.21 9.94 -11.49
N THR A 636 -3.99 9.09 -10.81
CA THR A 636 -3.54 7.75 -10.38
C THR A 636 -4.36 6.61 -10.98
N TRP A 637 -4.12 5.38 -10.50
CA TRP A 637 -4.80 4.14 -10.85
C TRP A 637 -5.17 3.36 -9.59
N GLN A 638 -6.40 2.87 -9.52
CA GLN A 638 -6.76 1.84 -8.53
C GLN A 638 -6.28 0.46 -9.00
N ARG A 639 -6.19 -0.51 -8.09
CA ARG A 639 -5.59 -1.83 -8.38
C ARG A 639 -6.26 -2.59 -9.53
N ALA A 640 -7.59 -2.67 -9.61
CA ALA A 640 -8.25 -3.52 -10.60
C ALA A 640 -9.04 -2.71 -11.62
N PHE A 641 -8.82 -2.99 -12.90
CA PHE A 641 -9.58 -2.39 -14.00
C PHE A 641 -10.22 -3.44 -14.89
N ASP A 642 -11.54 -3.31 -15.07
CA ASP A 642 -12.33 -4.08 -16.02
C ASP A 642 -12.28 -3.38 -17.39
N PHE A 643 -11.54 -3.95 -18.34
CA PHE A 643 -11.37 -3.33 -19.67
C PHE A 643 -12.56 -3.56 -20.61
N GLU A 644 -13.51 -4.44 -20.28
CA GLU A 644 -14.72 -4.64 -21.07
C GLU A 644 -15.83 -3.65 -20.65
N ALA A 645 -16.02 -3.47 -19.34
CA ALA A 645 -16.92 -2.47 -18.76
C ALA A 645 -16.31 -1.07 -18.75
N TRP A 646 -14.98 -0.97 -18.85
CA TRP A 646 -14.18 0.25 -18.82
C TRP A 646 -14.37 1.05 -17.53
N GLU A 647 -14.21 0.36 -16.40
CA GLU A 647 -14.26 0.96 -15.08
C GLU A 647 -13.32 0.23 -14.11
N TYR A 648 -12.89 0.93 -13.06
CA TYR A 648 -12.20 0.31 -11.94
C TYR A 648 -13.18 -0.61 -11.20
N PHE A 649 -12.91 -1.92 -11.27
CA PHE A 649 -13.72 -2.99 -10.71
C PHE A 649 -12.92 -4.30 -10.73
N GLY A 650 -13.18 -5.17 -9.76
CA GLY A 650 -12.57 -6.49 -9.65
C GLY A 650 -13.15 -7.30 -8.50
N SER A 651 -12.65 -8.52 -8.31
CA SER A 651 -12.98 -9.33 -7.14
C SER A 651 -12.38 -8.74 -5.87
N ASN A 652 -13.23 -8.36 -4.92
CA ASN A 652 -12.82 -7.84 -3.61
C ASN A 652 -12.44 -8.95 -2.59
N ALA A 653 -11.74 -9.99 -3.06
CA ALA A 653 -11.42 -11.18 -2.26
C ALA A 653 -10.14 -11.04 -1.42
N ASP A 654 -9.25 -10.11 -1.77
CA ASP A 654 -7.92 -9.96 -1.20
C ASP A 654 -7.97 -9.28 0.18
N ILE A 655 -7.30 -9.87 1.16
CA ILE A 655 -7.20 -9.31 2.51
C ILE A 655 -6.17 -8.17 2.56
N GLY A 656 -6.63 -6.96 2.24
CA GLY A 656 -5.90 -5.71 2.49
C GLY A 656 -5.65 -4.87 1.24
N TRP A 657 -5.40 -5.50 0.09
CA TRP A 657 -5.14 -4.80 -1.18
C TRP A 657 -6.22 -5.09 -2.20
N GLY A 658 -7.49 -4.89 -1.85
CA GLY A 658 -8.60 -5.13 -2.78
C GLY A 658 -8.57 -4.22 -4.04
N PRO A 659 -9.55 -4.40 -4.95
CA PRO A 659 -9.56 -3.78 -6.28
C PRO A 659 -9.49 -2.24 -6.30
N TYR A 660 -9.85 -1.57 -5.20
CA TYR A 660 -9.96 -0.11 -5.14
C TYR A 660 -8.76 0.59 -4.49
N CYS A 661 -7.79 -0.17 -3.95
CA CYS A 661 -6.62 0.42 -3.31
C CYS A 661 -5.71 1.13 -4.32
N VAL A 662 -4.90 2.06 -3.81
CA VAL A 662 -3.88 2.81 -4.56
C VAL A 662 -2.60 2.80 -3.73
N GLU A 663 -1.45 2.56 -4.36
CA GLU A 663 -0.15 2.66 -3.70
C GLU A 663 0.81 3.64 -4.38
N THR A 664 1.68 4.28 -3.60
CA THR A 664 2.70 5.19 -4.12
C THR A 664 3.85 4.42 -4.76
N GLY A 665 4.34 3.38 -4.09
CA GLY A 665 5.16 2.31 -4.65
C GLY A 665 4.30 1.21 -5.28
N TRP A 666 4.91 0.22 -5.94
CA TRP A 666 4.29 -0.94 -6.59
C TRP A 666 3.36 -0.63 -7.77
N SER A 667 2.48 0.37 -7.64
CA SER A 667 1.59 0.86 -8.70
C SER A 667 2.08 2.15 -9.33
N VAL A 668 1.92 3.30 -8.66
CA VAL A 668 2.11 4.62 -9.28
C VAL A 668 3.56 4.83 -9.72
N ALA A 669 4.52 4.76 -8.80
CA ALA A 669 5.91 5.04 -9.13
C ALA A 669 6.48 4.10 -10.23
N PRO A 670 6.29 2.77 -10.19
CA PRO A 670 6.72 1.89 -11.29
C PRO A 670 6.10 2.21 -12.66
N ALA A 671 4.80 2.54 -12.73
CA ALA A 671 4.16 2.96 -13.97
C ALA A 671 4.80 4.24 -14.54
N LEU A 672 5.09 5.22 -13.67
CA LEU A 672 5.76 6.46 -14.06
C LEU A 672 7.21 6.23 -14.50
N ILE A 673 7.95 5.36 -13.81
CA ILE A 673 9.32 4.97 -14.16
C ILE A 673 9.35 4.36 -15.57
N GLY A 674 8.45 3.42 -15.86
CA GLY A 674 8.36 2.81 -17.20
C GLY A 674 8.09 3.82 -18.32
N ALA A 675 7.16 4.75 -18.09
CA ALA A 675 6.88 5.82 -19.03
C ALA A 675 8.06 6.78 -19.22
N MET A 676 8.76 7.15 -18.15
CA MET A 676 9.93 8.03 -18.24
C MET A 676 11.12 7.35 -18.92
N LEU A 677 11.35 6.05 -18.66
CA LEU A 677 12.38 5.27 -19.37
C LEU A 677 12.10 5.21 -20.88
N TYR A 678 10.83 5.08 -21.28
CA TYR A 678 10.45 5.18 -22.68
C TYR A 678 10.75 6.58 -23.26
N LEU A 679 10.38 7.64 -22.53
CA LEU A 679 10.55 9.03 -22.99
C LEU A 679 12.01 9.46 -23.10
N THR A 680 12.88 9.00 -22.20
CA THR A 680 14.30 9.38 -22.18
C THR A 680 15.18 8.44 -23.00
N GLY A 681 14.81 7.15 -23.09
CA GLY A 681 15.67 6.11 -23.66
C GLY A 681 16.90 5.79 -22.80
N ASP A 682 16.93 6.23 -21.54
CA ASP A 682 18.06 6.02 -20.65
C ASP A 682 18.27 4.54 -20.33
N PRO A 683 19.52 4.07 -20.21
CA PRO A 683 19.80 2.73 -19.74
C PRO A 683 19.43 2.61 -18.25
N PHE A 684 18.82 1.49 -17.88
CA PHE A 684 18.54 1.17 -16.48
C PHE A 684 19.73 0.48 -15.78
N PHE A 685 20.24 -0.59 -16.37
CA PHE A 685 21.38 -1.35 -15.84
C PHE A 685 22.71 -0.64 -16.19
N PRO A 686 23.66 -0.53 -15.25
CA PRO A 686 24.97 0.06 -15.51
C PRO A 686 25.71 -0.69 -16.64
N PRO A 687 26.27 0.01 -17.64
CA PRO A 687 26.84 -0.62 -18.84
C PRO A 687 28.21 -1.25 -18.61
N GLU A 688 29.04 -0.69 -17.72
CA GLU A 688 30.38 -1.18 -17.42
C GLU A 688 30.70 -1.03 -15.92
N PRO A 689 31.39 -2.02 -15.31
CA PRO A 689 31.91 -1.94 -13.95
C PRO A 689 32.86 -0.76 -13.72
N SER A 690 32.68 -0.04 -12.62
CA SER A 690 33.68 0.93 -12.15
C SER A 690 34.61 0.29 -11.12
N THR A 691 35.92 0.41 -11.34
CA THR A 691 36.93 -0.04 -10.35
C THR A 691 36.90 0.78 -9.05
N GLU A 692 36.25 1.94 -9.06
CA GLU A 692 36.13 2.83 -7.89
C GLU A 692 35.36 2.19 -6.73
N HIS A 693 34.47 1.24 -7.00
CA HIS A 693 33.64 0.62 -5.96
C HIS A 693 34.27 -0.63 -5.33
N SER A 694 35.38 -1.14 -5.85
CA SER A 694 36.07 -2.34 -5.32
C SER A 694 36.46 -2.22 -3.84
N VAL A 695 36.93 -1.03 -3.42
CA VAL A 695 37.25 -0.73 -2.02
C VAL A 695 36.00 -0.77 -1.14
N THR A 696 34.86 -0.28 -1.65
CA THR A 696 33.59 -0.28 -0.91
C THR A 696 33.06 -1.71 -0.75
N VAL A 697 33.14 -2.54 -1.79
CA VAL A 697 32.78 -3.96 -1.72
C VAL A 697 33.59 -4.68 -0.64
N ALA A 698 34.92 -4.54 -0.67
CA ALA A 698 35.79 -5.18 0.32
C ALA A 698 35.51 -4.69 1.75
N LYS A 699 35.23 -3.39 1.92
CA LYS A 699 34.83 -2.81 3.21
C LYS A 699 33.52 -3.43 3.73
N VAL A 700 32.49 -3.50 2.89
CA VAL A 700 31.19 -4.06 3.26
C VAL A 700 31.32 -5.54 3.62
N GLN A 701 31.94 -6.35 2.76
CA GLN A 701 32.15 -7.78 3.02
C GLN A 701 32.96 -8.02 4.31
N GLY A 702 34.02 -7.24 4.51
CA GLY A 702 34.84 -7.33 5.72
C GLY A 702 34.05 -7.03 7.00
N ALA A 703 33.04 -6.14 6.96
CA ALA A 703 32.16 -5.89 8.10
C ALA A 703 31.29 -7.12 8.43
N PHE A 704 30.70 -7.77 7.43
CA PHE A 704 29.94 -9.01 7.62
C PHE A 704 30.82 -10.14 8.17
N ASP A 705 32.03 -10.31 7.62
CA ASP A 705 32.96 -11.34 8.06
C ASP A 705 33.46 -11.10 9.49
N ALA A 706 33.67 -9.82 9.88
CA ALA A 706 34.02 -9.46 11.24
C ALA A 706 32.89 -9.78 12.24
N ILE A 707 31.62 -9.54 11.85
CA ILE A 707 30.45 -9.89 12.65
C ILE A 707 30.36 -11.41 12.82
N LEU A 708 30.49 -12.16 11.72
CA LEU A 708 30.45 -13.63 11.74
C LEU A 708 31.56 -14.22 12.62
N ALA A 709 32.76 -13.63 12.58
CA ALA A 709 33.89 -14.03 13.42
C ALA A 709 33.77 -13.56 14.89
N GLY A 710 32.71 -12.84 15.26
CA GLY A 710 32.52 -12.30 16.61
C GLY A 710 33.57 -11.27 17.00
N GLN A 711 34.15 -10.56 16.02
CA GLN A 711 35.21 -9.57 16.28
C GLN A 711 34.61 -8.34 16.99
N PRO A 712 35.22 -7.89 18.10
CA PRO A 712 34.76 -6.71 18.82
C PRO A 712 35.02 -5.45 17.99
N ALA A 713 34.12 -4.49 18.11
CA ALA A 713 34.16 -3.21 17.38
C ALA A 713 34.02 -2.04 18.36
N PRO A 714 34.91 -1.04 18.34
CA PRO A 714 34.76 0.14 19.17
C PRO A 714 33.48 0.87 18.80
N VAL A 715 32.75 1.31 19.83
CA VAL A 715 31.51 2.06 19.67
C VAL A 715 31.64 3.42 20.33
N SER A 716 31.05 4.42 19.70
CA SER A 716 30.93 5.78 20.22
C SER A 716 29.51 6.29 20.01
N PHE A 717 29.10 7.22 20.87
CA PHE A 717 27.79 7.85 20.81
C PHE A 717 27.98 9.36 20.84
N VAL A 718 27.28 10.06 19.96
CA VAL A 718 27.36 11.52 19.86
C VAL A 718 25.96 12.09 19.69
N ARG A 719 25.71 13.27 20.27
CA ARG A 719 24.49 14.03 20.01
C ARG A 719 24.64 14.83 18.71
N ARG A 720 23.66 14.72 17.81
CA ARG A 720 23.55 15.56 16.62
C ARG A 720 22.96 16.93 16.96
N ASP A 721 23.07 17.86 16.02
CA ASP A 721 22.46 19.20 16.12
C ASP A 721 20.94 19.16 16.28
N ASP A 722 20.27 18.13 15.75
CA ASP A 722 18.82 17.91 15.93
C ASP A 722 18.46 17.29 17.30
N GLY A 723 19.46 17.04 18.14
CA GLY A 723 19.31 16.46 19.48
C GLY A 723 19.23 14.93 19.51
N ARG A 724 19.16 14.23 18.37
CA ARG A 724 19.17 12.76 18.34
C ARG A 724 20.56 12.20 18.60
N ILE A 725 20.61 11.02 19.20
CA ILE A 725 21.87 10.31 19.47
C ILE A 725 22.24 9.44 18.27
N VAL A 726 23.48 9.54 17.81
CA VAL A 726 24.04 8.67 16.76
C VAL A 726 25.08 7.76 17.37
N ARG A 727 24.93 6.46 17.10
CA ARG A 727 25.97 5.45 17.29
C ARG A 727 26.89 5.46 16.07
N THR A 728 28.20 5.47 16.30
CA THR A 728 29.19 5.06 15.29
C THR A 728 29.88 3.79 15.75
N GLN A 729 29.80 2.73 14.95
CA GLN A 729 30.48 1.45 15.19
C GLN A 729 31.06 0.91 13.87
N ASP A 730 32.37 0.61 13.85
CA ASP A 730 33.10 0.22 12.63
C ASP A 730 32.90 1.18 11.44
N GLY A 731 32.79 2.48 11.73
CA GLY A 731 32.57 3.50 10.70
C GLY A 731 31.15 3.53 10.12
N VAL A 732 30.23 2.71 10.63
CA VAL A 732 28.80 2.75 10.29
C VAL A 732 28.06 3.57 11.33
N GLN A 733 27.24 4.52 10.86
CA GLN A 733 26.42 5.37 11.70
C GLN A 733 24.97 4.91 11.72
N ALA A 734 24.33 5.03 12.89
CA ALA A 734 22.89 4.83 13.04
C ALA A 734 22.33 5.76 14.11
N VAL A 735 21.15 6.32 13.84
CA VAL A 735 20.40 7.09 14.83
C VAL A 735 19.78 6.13 15.84
N LEU A 736 20.06 6.32 17.13
CA LEU A 736 19.49 5.52 18.21
C LEU A 736 18.09 6.01 18.54
N GLY A 737 17.11 5.70 17.70
CA GLY A 737 15.70 6.04 17.92
C GLY A 737 15.38 7.54 17.99
N ASP A 738 14.23 7.86 18.56
CA ASP A 738 13.60 9.18 18.38
C ASP A 738 13.72 10.11 19.60
N LEU A 739 14.45 9.69 20.62
CA LEU A 739 14.71 10.53 21.79
C LEU A 739 15.48 11.79 21.37
N ILE A 740 14.95 12.95 21.78
CA ILE A 740 15.63 14.23 21.66
C ILE A 740 16.35 14.52 22.98
N ALA A 741 17.69 14.53 22.93
CA ALA A 741 18.54 14.84 24.05
C ALA A 741 18.80 16.35 24.19
N ALA A 742 18.92 16.82 25.44
CA ALA A 742 19.45 18.14 25.78
C ALA A 742 20.95 18.10 26.11
N GLY A 743 21.43 16.97 26.65
CA GLY A 743 22.82 16.77 27.05
C GLY A 743 23.60 15.83 26.14
N GLU A 744 24.90 15.68 26.37
CA GLU A 744 25.71 14.67 25.68
C GLU A 744 25.45 13.26 26.24
N PRO A 745 25.46 12.22 25.40
CA PRO A 745 25.32 10.85 25.88
C PRO A 745 26.56 10.43 26.66
N VAL A 746 26.36 9.70 27.75
CA VAL A 746 27.42 9.02 28.50
C VAL A 746 27.14 7.53 28.53
N TRP A 747 28.17 6.70 28.54
CA TRP A 747 27.98 5.26 28.47
C TRP A 747 29.06 4.49 29.20
N ALA A 748 28.73 3.25 29.58
CA ALA A 748 29.67 2.30 30.17
C ALA A 748 29.41 0.90 29.63
N ARG A 749 30.49 0.14 29.44
CA ARG A 749 30.40 -1.28 29.10
C ARG A 749 30.01 -2.07 30.34
N ASN A 750 28.92 -2.83 30.25
CA ASN A 750 28.47 -3.77 31.28
C ASN A 750 28.83 -5.19 30.83
N GLU A 751 30.01 -5.67 31.22
CA GLU A 751 30.52 -6.97 30.75
C GLU A 751 29.64 -8.17 31.13
N PRO A 752 29.12 -8.28 32.38
CA PRO A 752 28.17 -9.33 32.73
C PRO A 752 26.94 -9.38 31.85
N ALA A 753 26.45 -8.20 31.44
CA ALA A 753 25.28 -8.06 30.58
C ALA A 753 25.60 -8.22 29.08
N ARG A 754 26.88 -8.13 28.70
CA ARG A 754 27.35 -8.09 27.30
C ARG A 754 26.69 -6.95 26.51
N SER A 755 26.56 -5.81 27.15
CA SER A 755 25.89 -4.63 26.61
C SER A 755 26.65 -3.35 26.92
N THR A 756 26.50 -2.36 26.05
CA THR A 756 26.90 -0.98 26.34
C THR A 756 25.67 -0.23 26.84
N GLU A 757 25.72 0.25 28.08
CA GLU A 757 24.63 1.00 28.71
C GLU A 757 24.80 2.49 28.44
N ILE A 758 23.79 3.12 27.86
CA ILE A 758 23.85 4.49 27.33
C ILE A 758 22.82 5.33 28.09
N TYR A 759 23.26 6.48 28.57
CA TYR A 759 22.47 7.40 29.39
C TYR A 759 22.56 8.80 28.83
N VAL A 760 21.46 9.54 28.87
CA VAL A 760 21.45 10.94 28.43
C VAL A 760 20.40 11.75 29.17
N ARG A 761 20.64 13.05 29.33
CA ARG A 761 19.61 14.00 29.75
C ARG A 761 18.71 14.32 28.56
N GLY A 762 17.44 13.93 28.65
CA GLY A 762 16.42 14.22 27.65
C GLY A 762 16.07 15.72 27.60
N ALA A 763 15.48 16.16 26.50
CA ALA A 763 14.93 17.51 26.35
C ALA A 763 13.81 17.82 27.36
N ASP A 764 13.20 16.78 27.95
CA ASP A 764 12.26 16.84 29.07
C ASP A 764 12.94 17.05 30.44
N GLY A 765 14.27 17.19 30.49
CA GLY A 765 15.04 17.39 31.71
C GLY A 765 15.26 16.14 32.55
N HIS A 766 14.83 14.96 32.10
CA HIS A 766 14.94 13.70 32.85
C HIS A 766 16.09 12.83 32.32
N LEU A 767 16.52 11.85 33.13
CA LEU A 767 17.47 10.85 32.66
C LEU A 767 16.76 9.81 31.80
N HIS A 768 17.31 9.55 30.62
CA HIS A 768 16.89 8.46 29.75
C HIS A 768 18.02 7.45 29.60
N HIS A 769 17.64 6.18 29.45
CA HIS A 769 18.54 5.04 29.34
C HIS A 769 18.15 4.17 28.13
N THR A 770 19.18 3.67 27.44
CA THR A 770 19.06 2.59 26.47
C THR A 770 20.33 1.73 26.49
N TYR A 771 20.36 0.67 25.69
CA TYR A 771 21.49 -0.25 25.63
C TYR A 771 21.79 -0.71 24.20
N LEU A 772 23.00 -1.22 24.01
CA LEU A 772 23.44 -1.94 22.83
C LEU A 772 23.95 -3.32 23.26
N ASP A 773 23.13 -4.36 23.11
CA ASP A 773 23.49 -5.76 23.44
C ASP A 773 24.20 -6.41 22.26
N ASP A 774 25.28 -7.15 22.54
CA ASP A 774 26.11 -7.78 21.50
C ASP A 774 25.36 -8.81 20.63
N ARG A 775 24.23 -9.34 21.10
CA ARG A 775 23.46 -10.42 20.45
C ARG A 775 22.21 -9.92 19.78
N VAL A 776 21.39 -9.17 20.52
CA VAL A 776 20.07 -8.71 20.05
C VAL A 776 20.09 -7.30 19.48
N GLY A 777 21.18 -6.57 19.64
CA GLY A 777 21.33 -5.22 19.11
C GLY A 777 20.78 -4.15 20.05
N GLN A 778 20.29 -3.07 19.46
CA GLN A 778 19.85 -1.88 20.18
C GLN A 778 18.54 -2.10 20.94
N GLY A 779 18.43 -1.54 22.15
CA GLY A 779 17.19 -1.42 22.91
C GLY A 779 16.42 -0.11 22.67
N ARG A 780 15.19 -0.04 23.20
CA ARG A 780 14.41 1.21 23.23
C ARG A 780 14.93 2.19 24.28
N TRP A 781 14.67 3.47 24.09
CA TRP A 781 14.87 4.48 25.14
C TRP A 781 13.81 4.38 26.22
N GLN A 782 14.22 4.56 27.48
CA GLN A 782 13.33 4.55 28.64
C GLN A 782 13.71 5.68 29.60
N GLN A 783 12.71 6.43 30.06
CA GLN A 783 12.90 7.41 31.13
C GLN A 783 13.17 6.69 32.45
N LEU A 784 14.26 7.08 33.15
CA LEU A 784 14.66 6.49 34.42
C LEU A 784 14.21 7.33 35.62
N GLY A 785 12.98 7.08 36.07
CA GLY A 785 12.40 7.76 37.23
C GLY A 785 11.95 9.20 36.94
N LYS A 786 11.59 9.94 38.00
CA LYS A 786 11.01 11.31 37.92
C LYS A 786 11.97 12.41 38.37
N LEU A 787 13.25 12.08 38.52
CA LEU A 787 14.25 13.05 38.95
C LEU A 787 14.59 13.97 37.78
N GLU A 788 14.41 15.27 37.97
CA GLU A 788 14.81 16.31 37.03
C GLU A 788 16.30 16.66 37.23
N LEU A 789 17.04 16.76 36.13
CA LEU A 789 18.49 16.91 36.12
C LEU A 789 18.88 18.38 35.89
N ALA A 790 19.79 18.89 36.74
CA ALA A 790 20.40 20.20 36.56
C ALA A 790 21.56 20.18 35.54
N ASP A 791 22.18 19.01 35.33
CA ASP A 791 23.39 18.84 34.52
C ASP A 791 23.44 17.42 33.93
N ASP A 792 24.39 17.16 33.03
CA ASP A 792 24.50 15.87 32.34
C ASP A 792 24.93 14.73 33.28
N PRO A 793 24.41 13.50 33.10
CA PRO A 793 24.77 12.35 33.94
C PRO A 793 26.24 11.97 33.82
N VAL A 794 26.76 11.25 34.80
CA VAL A 794 28.06 10.56 34.70
C VAL A 794 27.95 9.10 35.12
N VAL A 795 28.72 8.24 34.47
CA VAL A 795 28.67 6.79 34.69
C VAL A 795 30.05 6.18 34.83
N ALA A 796 30.15 5.10 35.59
CA ALA A 796 31.34 4.26 35.67
C ALA A 796 30.95 2.79 35.86
N PHE A 797 31.64 1.89 35.18
CA PHE A 797 31.51 0.45 35.47
C PHE A 797 32.25 0.13 36.78
N ASN A 798 31.62 -0.64 37.65
CA ASN A 798 32.17 -1.12 38.92
C ASN A 798 32.35 -2.65 38.87
N PRO A 799 33.55 -3.15 38.52
CA PRO A 799 33.83 -4.58 38.47
C PRO A 799 33.59 -5.31 39.79
N GLY A 800 33.70 -4.63 40.94
CA GLY A 800 33.47 -5.26 42.24
C GLY A 800 32.00 -5.52 42.55
N ALA A 801 31.08 -4.85 41.84
CA ALA A 801 29.65 -4.99 42.02
C ALA A 801 28.92 -5.53 40.78
N ASP A 802 29.67 -5.83 39.71
CA ASP A 802 29.12 -6.24 38.41
C ASP A 802 28.01 -5.30 37.92
N ALA A 803 28.22 -3.99 38.10
CA ALA A 803 27.17 -2.99 37.88
C ALA A 803 27.71 -1.70 37.25
N VAL A 804 26.85 -1.03 36.47
CA VAL A 804 27.09 0.36 36.04
C VAL A 804 26.57 1.30 37.13
N GLU A 805 27.45 2.14 37.66
CA GLU A 805 27.11 3.19 38.63
C GLU A 805 26.73 4.46 37.90
N VAL A 806 25.55 4.97 38.18
CA VAL A 806 25.00 6.18 37.55
C VAL A 806 24.87 7.27 38.59
N TYR A 807 25.41 8.44 38.28
CA TYR A 807 25.33 9.63 39.14
C TYR A 807 24.79 10.81 38.36
N VAL A 808 23.90 11.57 38.99
CA VAL A 808 23.27 12.75 38.39
C VAL A 808 23.25 13.90 39.37
N LEU A 809 23.40 15.13 38.87
CA LEU A 809 23.05 16.33 39.62
C LEU A 809 21.56 16.62 39.45
N GLY A 810 20.78 16.51 40.52
CA GLY A 810 19.37 16.84 40.52
C GLY A 810 19.13 18.36 40.45
N ALA A 811 17.93 18.78 40.03
CA ALA A 811 17.47 20.16 40.10
C ALA A 811 17.51 20.73 41.53
N ASP A 812 17.45 19.85 42.54
CA ASP A 812 17.65 20.16 43.96
C ASP A 812 19.11 20.46 44.33
N ARG A 813 20.04 20.46 43.36
CA ARG A 813 21.48 20.65 43.49
C ARG A 813 22.19 19.56 44.31
N ARG A 814 21.57 18.39 44.51
CA ARG A 814 22.23 17.24 45.16
C ARG A 814 22.68 16.22 44.12
N ILE A 815 23.75 15.50 44.46
CA ILE A 815 24.15 14.33 43.66
C ILE A 815 23.28 13.15 44.09
N HIS A 816 22.62 12.51 43.13
CA HIS A 816 21.85 11.28 43.31
C HIS A 816 22.54 10.11 42.61
N HIS A 817 22.31 8.91 43.12
CA HIS A 817 22.95 7.68 42.66
C HIS A 817 21.91 6.57 42.43
N CYS A 818 22.13 5.78 41.38
CA CYS A 818 21.55 4.45 41.21
C CYS A 818 22.56 3.50 40.55
N SER A 819 22.32 2.19 40.65
CA SER A 819 23.14 1.15 40.00
C SER A 819 22.29 0.34 39.03
N MET A 820 22.88 -0.07 37.91
CA MET A 820 22.30 -1.01 36.94
C MET A 820 22.99 -2.37 37.05
N ILE A 821 22.22 -3.42 37.39
CA ILE A 821 22.77 -4.74 37.77
C ILE A 821 22.42 -5.84 36.75
N ASP A 822 21.31 -5.73 35.99
CA ASP A 822 20.83 -6.80 35.11
C ASP A 822 20.46 -6.33 33.69
N VAL A 823 20.42 -7.29 32.75
CA VAL A 823 20.06 -7.13 31.32
C VAL A 823 18.58 -6.79 31.06
N ARG A 824 17.69 -6.86 32.06
CA ARG A 824 16.23 -6.66 31.90
C ARG A 824 15.74 -5.31 32.42
N GLY A 825 16.63 -4.36 32.66
CA GLY A 825 16.28 -2.98 33.04
C GLY A 825 16.18 -2.75 34.56
N GLY A 826 16.80 -3.60 35.37
CA GLY A 826 16.79 -3.43 36.82
C GLY A 826 17.76 -2.35 37.32
N HIS A 827 17.33 -1.08 37.34
CA HIS A 827 18.01 -0.02 38.12
C HIS A 827 17.57 -0.05 39.59
N THR A 828 18.51 0.18 40.50
CA THR A 828 18.16 0.42 41.91
C THR A 828 17.41 1.73 42.08
N PRO A 829 16.61 1.91 43.15
CA PRO A 829 16.01 3.21 43.46
C PRO A 829 17.06 4.33 43.58
N TRP A 830 16.66 5.55 43.22
CA TRP A 830 17.48 6.75 43.40
C TRP A 830 17.73 7.04 44.88
N GLU A 831 19.00 7.26 45.24
CA GLU A 831 19.43 7.63 46.59
C GLU A 831 20.32 8.89 46.55
N PRO A 832 20.13 9.89 47.43
CA PRO A 832 21.00 11.05 47.50
C PRO A 832 22.37 10.68 48.11
N VAL A 833 23.44 11.14 47.47
CA VAL A 833 24.82 10.97 47.94
C VAL A 833 25.13 12.05 48.97
N GLY A 834 24.70 11.83 50.21
CA GLY A 834 24.86 12.77 51.32
C GLY A 834 23.92 13.97 51.27
N THR A 835 24.30 15.06 51.94
CA THR A 835 23.43 16.25 52.16
C THR A 835 23.98 17.55 51.58
N LEU A 836 25.16 17.51 50.95
CA LEU A 836 25.78 18.68 50.33
C LEU A 836 25.13 19.04 48.99
N HIS A 837 25.28 20.30 48.60
CA HIS A 837 24.79 20.83 47.32
C HIS A 837 25.98 21.22 46.43
N PHE A 838 25.84 21.00 45.11
CA PHE A 838 26.93 21.08 44.14
C PHE A 838 26.61 22.01 42.97
N THR A 839 27.67 22.55 42.34
CA THR A 839 27.53 23.48 41.20
C THR A 839 27.37 22.77 39.85
N GLY A 840 27.84 21.53 39.73
CA GLY A 840 27.81 20.72 38.52
C GLY A 840 27.90 19.22 38.83
N SER A 841 27.79 18.39 37.79
CA SER A 841 27.91 16.93 37.93
C SER A 841 29.29 16.52 38.47
N PRO A 842 29.36 15.41 39.24
CA PRO A 842 30.64 14.92 39.77
C PRO A 842 31.50 14.36 38.64
N ALA A 843 32.83 14.34 38.83
CA ALA A 843 33.68 13.43 38.07
C ALA A 843 33.76 12.08 38.81
N VAL A 844 33.69 10.99 38.04
CA VAL A 844 33.63 9.62 38.56
C VAL A 844 34.78 8.78 37.99
N MET A 845 35.36 7.92 38.81
CA MET A 845 36.33 6.91 38.37
C MET A 845 36.26 5.65 39.22
N TYR A 846 36.55 4.50 38.63
CA TYR A 846 36.83 3.28 39.40
C TYR A 846 38.30 3.29 39.85
N ASP A 847 38.51 3.10 41.15
CA ASP A 847 39.84 3.00 41.74
C ASP A 847 40.19 1.52 41.91
N GLU A 848 41.01 0.99 41.01
CA GLU A 848 41.41 -0.43 41.00
C GLU A 848 42.15 -0.86 42.27
N THR A 849 42.88 0.07 42.90
CA THR A 849 43.65 -0.24 44.11
C THR A 849 42.74 -0.43 45.32
N LEU A 850 41.68 0.39 45.41
CA LEU A 850 40.71 0.32 46.49
C LEU A 850 39.54 -0.61 46.19
N GLY A 851 39.32 -0.97 44.93
CA GLY A 851 38.14 -1.70 44.48
C GLY A 851 36.84 -0.92 44.68
N THR A 852 36.88 0.42 44.54
CA THR A 852 35.72 1.30 44.82
C THR A 852 35.55 2.38 43.76
N VAL A 853 34.31 2.83 43.55
CA VAL A 853 34.02 4.01 42.72
C VAL A 853 34.18 5.28 43.53
N ARG A 854 34.94 6.23 43.00
CA ARG A 854 35.27 7.53 43.61
C ARG A 854 34.55 8.65 42.88
N LEU A 855 34.15 9.66 43.65
CA LEU A 855 33.54 10.88 43.15
C LEU A 855 34.31 12.09 43.63
N VAL A 856 34.44 13.08 42.76
CA VAL A 856 34.92 14.42 43.09
C VAL A 856 33.98 15.46 42.50
N ALA A 857 33.65 16.50 43.25
CA ALA A 857 32.72 17.54 42.81
C ALA A 857 32.98 18.85 43.54
N ASN A 858 32.67 19.97 42.88
CA ASN A 858 32.71 21.30 43.50
C ASN A 858 31.38 21.58 44.20
N ASP A 859 31.43 21.84 45.51
CA ASP A 859 30.25 22.28 46.23
C ASP A 859 29.87 23.73 45.88
N ILE A 860 28.67 24.16 46.28
CA ILE A 860 28.20 25.53 46.04
C ILE A 860 29.04 26.62 46.74
N ALA A 861 29.94 26.25 47.66
CA ALA A 861 30.89 27.17 48.28
C ALA A 861 32.25 27.23 47.53
N GLY A 862 32.37 26.51 46.41
CA GLY A 862 33.59 26.43 45.61
C GLY A 862 34.69 25.56 46.22
N GLN A 863 34.35 24.63 47.12
CA GLN A 863 35.29 23.68 47.70
C GLN A 863 35.26 22.36 46.93
N ASP A 864 36.45 21.85 46.60
CA ASP A 864 36.60 20.50 46.03
C ASP A 864 36.27 19.46 47.10
N ARG A 865 35.20 18.70 46.86
CA ARG A 865 34.76 17.59 47.71
C ARG A 865 35.08 16.26 47.05
N ARG A 866 35.31 15.24 47.88
CA ARG A 866 35.44 13.84 47.43
C ARG A 866 34.62 12.89 48.28
N THR A 867 34.19 11.78 47.68
CA THR A 867 33.67 10.61 48.38
C THR A 867 34.01 9.33 47.61
N ARG A 868 33.72 8.17 48.19
CA ARG A 868 33.77 6.87 47.53
C ARG A 868 32.62 5.98 47.97
N LYS A 869 32.22 5.09 47.08
CA LYS A 869 31.24 4.03 47.34
C LYS A 869 31.89 2.88 48.11
N VAL A 870 31.22 2.38 49.14
CA VAL A 870 31.60 1.20 49.94
C VAL A 870 30.35 0.33 50.11
N ASN A 871 30.34 -0.85 49.49
CA ASN A 871 29.14 -1.69 49.34
C ASN A 871 27.99 -0.89 48.70
N ARG A 872 26.82 -0.81 49.35
CA ARG A 872 25.66 -0.03 48.85
C ARG A 872 25.75 1.47 49.13
N TRP A 873 26.61 1.91 50.04
CA TRP A 873 26.57 3.27 50.58
C TRP A 873 27.76 4.12 50.15
N HIS A 874 27.64 5.44 50.24
CA HIS A 874 28.76 6.36 50.08
C HIS A 874 29.27 6.85 51.43
N LEU A 875 30.58 7.02 51.54
CA LEU A 875 31.14 7.72 52.68
C LEU A 875 30.68 9.20 52.68
N PRO A 876 30.68 9.89 53.83
CA PRO A 876 30.46 11.33 53.85
C PRO A 876 31.46 12.06 52.94
N TRP A 877 31.00 13.13 52.29
CA TRP A 877 31.86 14.01 51.52
C TRP A 877 32.95 14.64 52.40
N GLN A 878 34.18 14.67 51.92
CA GLN A 878 35.36 15.24 52.59
C GLN A 878 36.05 16.28 51.72
N ASP A 879 36.80 17.19 52.33
CA ASP A 879 37.66 18.15 51.61
C ASP A 879 38.81 17.46 50.87
N TYR A 880 39.05 17.90 49.63
CA TYR A 880 40.10 17.35 48.77
C TYR A 880 41.52 17.63 49.31
N SER A 881 41.71 18.73 50.05
CA SER A 881 42.99 19.23 50.60
C SER A 881 43.70 18.28 51.58
N HIS A 882 43.07 17.18 52.00
CA HIS A 882 43.65 16.18 52.90
C HIS A 882 44.16 14.90 52.20
N TRP A 883 44.46 14.89 50.89
CA TRP A 883 44.90 13.67 50.17
C TRP A 883 46.41 13.46 49.98
N ILE A 884 47.26 14.47 50.18
CA ILE A 884 48.70 14.32 49.91
C ILE A 884 49.43 13.51 51.00
N THR A 885 48.73 13.09 52.06
CA THR A 885 49.30 12.27 53.13
C THR A 885 48.30 11.24 53.67
N ALA A 886 48.07 10.14 52.95
CA ALA A 886 47.65 8.85 53.51
C ALA A 886 47.85 7.72 52.49
#